data_AF-A0A1H8VVB4-F1
#
_entry.id   AF-A0A1H8VVB4-F1
#
_cell.length_a   1.000
_cell.length_b   1.000
_cell.length_c   1.000
_cell.angle_alpha   90.00
_cell.angle_beta   90.00
_cell.angle_gamma   90.00
#
_symmetry.space_group_name_H-M   'P 1'
#
loop_
_entity.id
_entity.type
_entity.pdbx_description
1 polymer ?
#
loop_
_entity_poly.entity_id
_entity_poly.type
_entity_poly.pdbx_seq_one_letter_code
_entity_poly.pdbx_strand_id
1 'polypeptide(L)'
;MNDLQLYINDQQVDLSDDSPIALTFQINNLAEVKNQQGNTSNQFKLPLTQRNRQILGFPDDVTFTTAQPYSYYDARIIQDGLEIVPYGIAQLNTIEQNTASITVLSGNVDFFDAIEGKMYDMGDSTTPYGAKQPFKPFQHKWTVENAAKSQVKTDGWIWPVVDYGSLVYKVTNDNEINVRQLRPGFFIKTAIDLMLASNGYKATGSLLKNPVYPLLIAQFSNDNFDHGSDYQNQPATNGISYYNGMDIVKAEKKNSGHQPGGLIAFPNVQWDPTNHYTDGKYTARETVTVQATLTIPRFHFYGSAGDNKSSVDISIILDTPGEGMQSPAIKTFNFDDGFDTYEGSGKSLKAGKTYIGTVIKTADLELGAGQQLHIEYDFHGAAPYNFTIYAGATFTVTVQNQQVLYGQDVQCERIFPDISQKDLLKDTLQRFGVICQTDNITRTINFASFKDIVGNIPNAKNWTGKCLDQGKTVSFQLGGYAQVNNMKYKTDDNILPKSFADAQIKVADKTLPANADLFESQFAPTLNRPYIGGTVAQIKMIDDTADDNSFSIGVTPRILVDSKVRLAGKTIKFTDGDAANDMFVNDYVSAPYFYKPDGEHNLCFADMPGNGQGKMLPGLKTLYYPELEKILQQTKKVVRYFLLTPRDILDLDLLIPVYLEQDSCYYYINKIDSWRKGQPTKVELVKLG
;
A
#
# COMPACT_ATOMS: atom_id res chain seq x y z
N MET A 1 -13.86 -19.35 -47.74
CA MET A 1 -13.02 -20.09 -46.77
C MET A 1 -12.90 -19.23 -45.52
N ASN A 2 -13.13 -19.81 -44.34
CA ASN A 2 -12.82 -19.17 -43.06
C ASN A 2 -11.38 -19.54 -42.72
N ASP A 3 -10.43 -18.63 -42.94
CA ASP A 3 -9.03 -18.86 -42.56
C ASP A 3 -8.85 -18.38 -41.12
N LEU A 4 -9.09 -19.29 -40.16
CA LEU A 4 -8.91 -19.06 -38.72
C LEU A 4 -7.63 -19.77 -38.28
N GLN A 5 -6.74 -19.02 -37.62
CA GLN A 5 -5.49 -19.54 -37.09
C GLN A 5 -5.36 -19.17 -35.61
N LEU A 6 -4.93 -20.13 -34.80
CA LEU A 6 -4.57 -19.92 -33.41
C LEU A 6 -3.08 -20.26 -33.25
N TYR A 7 -2.36 -19.39 -32.56
CA TYR A 7 -0.98 -19.61 -32.15
C TYR A 7 -0.96 -19.68 -30.63
N ILE A 8 -0.25 -20.66 -30.07
CA ILE A 8 0.04 -20.78 -28.65
C ILE A 8 1.56 -20.87 -28.48
N ASN A 9 2.15 -20.01 -27.65
CA ASN A 9 3.60 -19.84 -27.50
C ASN A 9 4.33 -19.67 -28.86
N ASP A 10 3.80 -18.78 -29.69
CA ASP A 10 4.25 -18.49 -31.07
C ASP A 10 4.22 -19.67 -32.05
N GLN A 11 3.63 -20.81 -31.67
CA GLN A 11 3.47 -21.97 -32.53
C GLN A 11 2.02 -22.13 -32.97
N GLN A 12 1.80 -22.30 -34.28
CA GLN A 12 0.47 -22.53 -34.82
C GLN A 12 -0.06 -23.88 -34.31
N VAL A 13 -1.23 -23.85 -33.66
CA VAL A 13 -1.89 -25.08 -33.18
C VAL A 13 -2.75 -25.69 -34.28
N ASP A 14 -2.89 -27.00 -34.23
CA ASP A 14 -3.79 -27.73 -35.11
C ASP A 14 -5.23 -27.57 -34.58
N LEU A 15 -6.09 -26.89 -35.35
CA LEU A 15 -7.52 -26.74 -35.06
C LEU A 15 -8.32 -27.86 -35.74
N SER A 16 -9.44 -28.28 -35.14
CA SER A 16 -10.39 -29.15 -35.86
C SER A 16 -11.30 -28.30 -36.75
N ASP A 17 -11.83 -28.88 -37.82
CA ASP A 17 -12.76 -28.21 -38.75
C ASP A 17 -14.00 -27.63 -38.02
N ASP A 18 -14.36 -28.25 -36.88
CA ASP A 18 -15.49 -27.90 -36.01
C ASP A 18 -15.04 -27.29 -34.66
N SER A 19 -13.85 -26.68 -34.56
CA SER A 19 -13.42 -25.95 -33.35
C SER A 19 -13.73 -24.45 -33.47
N PRO A 20 -14.96 -23.98 -33.24
CA PRO A 20 -15.26 -22.58 -33.35
C PRO A 20 -14.75 -21.81 -32.14
N ILE A 21 -13.68 -21.06 -32.36
CA ILE A 21 -13.28 -20.00 -31.44
C ILE A 21 -14.29 -18.85 -31.62
N ALA A 22 -15.10 -18.62 -30.60
CA ALA A 22 -16.10 -17.57 -30.54
C ALA A 22 -15.65 -16.52 -29.52
N LEU A 23 -15.60 -15.26 -29.93
CA LEU A 23 -15.02 -14.18 -29.13
C LEU A 23 -16.09 -13.27 -28.55
N THR A 24 -16.00 -12.99 -27.27
CA THR A 24 -16.87 -12.06 -26.55
C THR A 24 -16.12 -10.79 -26.21
N PHE A 25 -16.70 -9.65 -26.58
CA PHE A 25 -16.19 -8.31 -26.31
C PHE A 25 -17.20 -7.55 -25.47
N GLN A 26 -16.77 -6.84 -24.42
CA GLN A 26 -17.71 -6.14 -23.55
C GLN A 26 -17.09 -4.94 -22.85
N ILE A 27 -17.94 -3.97 -22.54
CA ILE A 27 -17.56 -2.80 -21.76
C ILE A 27 -17.81 -3.08 -20.28
N ASN A 28 -16.90 -2.61 -19.42
CA ASN A 28 -17.09 -2.73 -17.98
C ASN A 28 -18.26 -1.83 -17.54
N ASN A 29 -19.32 -2.44 -16.99
CA ASN A 29 -20.44 -1.71 -16.40
C ASN A 29 -20.04 -1.18 -15.00
N LEU A 30 -20.32 0.09 -14.70
CA LEU A 30 -20.03 0.74 -13.40
C LEU A 30 -20.64 0.01 -12.18
N ALA A 31 -21.76 -0.70 -12.31
CA ALA A 31 -22.31 -1.55 -11.25
C ALA A 31 -21.70 -2.95 -11.17
N GLU A 32 -21.10 -3.43 -12.26
CA GLU A 32 -20.49 -4.76 -12.36
C GLU A 32 -18.95 -4.71 -12.28
N VAL A 33 -18.35 -3.54 -12.04
CA VAL A 33 -16.90 -3.36 -11.72
C VAL A 33 -16.47 -4.20 -10.51
N LYS A 34 -17.41 -4.84 -9.81
CA LYS A 34 -17.14 -5.89 -8.82
C LYS A 34 -16.29 -7.01 -9.40
N ASN A 35 -16.54 -7.46 -10.64
CA ASN A 35 -15.75 -8.48 -11.35
C ASN A 35 -15.38 -7.94 -12.74
N GLN A 36 -14.18 -7.43 -12.91
CA GLN A 36 -13.73 -6.91 -14.22
C GLN A 36 -13.72 -8.04 -15.24
N GLN A 37 -14.43 -7.84 -16.35
CA GLN A 37 -14.54 -8.85 -17.40
C GLN A 37 -13.82 -8.34 -18.64
N GLY A 38 -12.68 -8.92 -18.97
CA GLY A 38 -12.02 -8.65 -20.25
C GLY A 38 -12.67 -9.38 -21.42
N ASN A 39 -12.02 -9.35 -22.57
CA ASN A 39 -12.45 -10.10 -23.74
C ASN A 39 -12.13 -11.58 -23.51
N THR A 40 -13.04 -12.46 -23.89
CA THR A 40 -12.89 -13.90 -23.64
C THR A 40 -13.38 -14.72 -24.81
N SER A 41 -12.78 -15.86 -25.05
CA SER A 41 -13.35 -16.88 -25.92
C SER A 41 -14.35 -17.76 -25.16
N ASN A 42 -15.20 -18.46 -25.89
CA ASN A 42 -15.77 -19.69 -25.36
C ASN A 42 -14.66 -20.69 -24.99
N GLN A 43 -14.98 -21.66 -24.14
CA GLN A 43 -14.15 -22.86 -24.03
C GLN A 43 -14.29 -23.66 -25.33
N PHE A 44 -13.17 -23.91 -26.00
CA PHE A 44 -13.12 -24.71 -27.23
C PHE A 44 -12.13 -25.87 -27.09
N LYS A 45 -12.31 -26.89 -27.93
CA LYS A 45 -11.50 -28.12 -27.89
C LYS A 45 -10.43 -28.08 -28.97
N LEU A 46 -9.18 -28.31 -28.57
CA LEU A 46 -8.06 -28.60 -29.46
C LEU A 46 -7.86 -30.11 -29.55
N PRO A 47 -7.69 -30.70 -30.75
CA PRO A 47 -7.26 -32.08 -30.86
C PRO A 47 -5.84 -32.24 -30.29
N LEU A 48 -5.60 -33.30 -29.51
CA LEU A 48 -4.27 -33.64 -29.00
C LEU A 48 -3.40 -34.30 -30.09
N THR A 49 -3.17 -33.58 -31.19
CA THR A 49 -2.15 -33.96 -32.17
C THR A 49 -0.77 -33.96 -31.49
N GLN A 50 0.20 -34.65 -32.07
CA GLN A 50 1.56 -34.66 -31.53
C GLN A 50 2.13 -33.23 -31.36
N ARG A 51 1.82 -32.34 -32.29
CA ARG A 51 2.21 -30.92 -32.22
C ARG A 51 1.53 -30.20 -31.06
N ASN A 52 0.20 -30.30 -30.94
CA ASN A 52 -0.52 -29.64 -29.84
C ASN A 52 -0.09 -30.18 -28.47
N ARG A 53 0.17 -31.49 -28.37
CA ARG A 53 0.73 -32.10 -27.16
C ARG A 53 2.08 -31.48 -26.78
N GLN A 54 2.98 -31.28 -27.74
CA GLN A 54 4.27 -30.63 -27.50
C GLN A 54 4.11 -29.17 -27.05
N ILE A 55 3.25 -28.40 -27.73
CA ILE A 55 2.98 -26.99 -27.41
C ILE A 55 2.45 -26.84 -25.97
N LEU A 56 1.57 -27.75 -25.56
CA LEU A 56 0.93 -27.77 -24.24
C LEU A 56 1.77 -28.48 -23.15
N GLY A 57 2.97 -28.96 -23.46
CA GLY A 57 3.85 -29.62 -22.49
C GLY A 57 3.43 -31.04 -22.09
N PHE A 58 2.82 -31.79 -23.00
CA PHE A 58 2.31 -33.15 -22.84
C PHE A 58 1.30 -33.31 -21.68
N PRO A 59 0.22 -32.52 -21.67
CA PRO A 59 -0.69 -32.41 -20.53
C PRO A 59 -1.51 -33.69 -20.27
N ASP A 60 -1.59 -34.60 -21.25
CA ASP A 60 -2.35 -35.84 -21.19
C ASP A 60 -1.54 -37.02 -20.62
N ASP A 61 -0.22 -36.90 -20.58
CA ASP A 61 0.65 -37.97 -20.14
C ASP A 61 0.97 -37.83 -18.66
N VAL A 62 0.34 -38.68 -17.85
CA VAL A 62 0.51 -38.69 -16.38
C VAL A 62 1.95 -38.96 -15.93
N THR A 63 2.83 -39.43 -16.81
CA THR A 63 4.24 -39.65 -16.50
C THR A 63 5.10 -38.40 -16.65
N PHE A 64 4.63 -37.38 -17.37
CA PHE A 64 5.32 -36.10 -17.52
C PHE A 64 4.90 -35.12 -16.44
N THR A 65 5.87 -34.56 -15.73
CA THR A 65 5.68 -33.53 -14.71
C THR A 65 6.28 -32.21 -15.18
N THR A 66 5.66 -31.60 -16.20
CA THR A 66 6.04 -30.27 -16.69
C THR A 66 5.24 -29.19 -15.97
N ALA A 67 5.80 -28.00 -15.81
CA ALA A 67 5.09 -26.87 -15.19
C ALA A 67 4.08 -26.20 -16.16
N GLN A 68 4.21 -26.45 -17.47
CA GLN A 68 3.43 -25.79 -18.53
C GLN A 68 1.90 -25.96 -18.38
N PRO A 69 1.36 -27.17 -18.14
CA PRO A 69 -0.07 -27.37 -17.92
C PRO A 69 -0.65 -26.57 -16.74
N TYR A 70 0.20 -26.13 -15.80
CA TYR A 70 -0.17 -25.37 -14.61
C TYR A 70 0.13 -23.87 -14.75
N SER A 71 0.43 -23.40 -15.97
CA SER A 71 0.73 -22.02 -16.27
C SER A 71 -0.16 -21.49 -17.41
N TYR A 72 -0.05 -20.19 -17.64
CA TYR A 72 -0.66 -19.50 -18.76
C TYR A 72 0.22 -19.64 -20.01
N TYR A 73 -0.41 -19.64 -21.18
CA TYR A 73 0.28 -19.69 -22.47
C TYR A 73 0.04 -18.39 -23.24
N ASP A 74 1.04 -17.90 -23.96
CA ASP A 74 0.83 -16.77 -24.88
C ASP A 74 -0.06 -17.22 -26.04
N ALA A 75 -1.06 -16.43 -26.41
CA ALA A 75 -2.03 -16.77 -27.44
C ALA A 75 -2.23 -15.64 -28.45
N ARG A 76 -2.37 -16.02 -29.73
CA ARG A 76 -2.69 -15.09 -30.82
C ARG A 76 -3.70 -15.70 -31.78
N ILE A 77 -4.76 -14.95 -32.10
CA ILE A 77 -5.84 -15.38 -33.01
C ILE A 77 -5.82 -14.51 -34.26
N ILE A 78 -5.71 -15.15 -35.43
CA ILE A 78 -5.73 -14.52 -36.75
C ILE A 78 -6.96 -15.01 -37.51
N GLN A 79 -7.73 -14.08 -38.07
CA GLN A 79 -8.85 -14.39 -38.96
C GLN A 79 -8.67 -13.65 -40.28
N ASP A 80 -8.57 -14.39 -41.39
CA ASP A 80 -8.34 -13.88 -42.74
C ASP A 80 -7.09 -12.97 -42.85
N GLY A 81 -6.01 -13.36 -42.17
CA GLY A 81 -4.77 -12.58 -42.12
C GLY A 81 -4.81 -11.33 -41.22
N LEU A 82 -5.93 -11.05 -40.54
CA LEU A 82 -6.04 -9.98 -39.54
C LEU A 82 -5.87 -10.54 -38.13
N GLU A 83 -4.97 -9.95 -37.35
CA GLU A 83 -4.77 -10.32 -35.94
C GLU A 83 -5.92 -9.78 -35.08
N ILE A 84 -6.93 -10.62 -34.86
CA ILE A 84 -8.10 -10.25 -34.05
C ILE A 84 -7.77 -10.19 -32.57
N VAL A 85 -6.95 -11.13 -32.11
CA VAL A 85 -6.36 -11.12 -30.76
C VAL A 85 -4.84 -11.20 -30.94
N PRO A 86 -4.13 -10.06 -31.01
CA PRO A 86 -2.69 -10.05 -31.22
C PRO A 86 -1.91 -10.52 -29.98
N TYR A 87 -2.43 -10.17 -28.79
CA TYR A 87 -1.87 -10.55 -27.49
C TYR A 87 -3.02 -10.98 -26.58
N GLY A 88 -3.10 -12.29 -26.33
CA GLY A 88 -3.99 -12.87 -25.34
C GLY A 88 -3.28 -13.97 -24.57
N ILE A 89 -3.96 -14.48 -23.56
CA ILE A 89 -3.51 -15.57 -22.71
C ILE A 89 -4.42 -16.77 -22.92
N ALA A 90 -3.85 -17.92 -23.27
CA ALA A 90 -4.58 -19.19 -23.27
C ALA A 90 -4.43 -19.89 -21.92
N GLN A 91 -5.55 -20.40 -21.40
CA GLN A 91 -5.64 -21.24 -20.22
C GLN A 91 -6.04 -22.65 -20.63
N LEU A 92 -5.26 -23.64 -20.22
CA LEU A 92 -5.64 -25.04 -20.30
C LEU A 92 -6.55 -25.40 -19.12
N ASN A 93 -7.81 -25.72 -19.41
CA ASN A 93 -8.79 -26.01 -18.37
C ASN A 93 -8.79 -27.49 -17.99
N THR A 94 -8.90 -28.37 -18.99
CA THR A 94 -9.05 -29.81 -18.80
C THR A 94 -8.53 -30.58 -20.02
N ILE A 95 -8.11 -31.83 -19.79
CA ILE A 95 -7.91 -32.84 -20.84
C ILE A 95 -9.06 -33.84 -20.79
N GLU A 96 -9.72 -34.04 -21.92
CA GLU A 96 -10.77 -35.04 -22.09
C GLU A 96 -10.43 -35.94 -23.29
N GLN A 97 -10.06 -37.19 -23.00
CA GLN A 97 -9.66 -38.18 -24.00
C GLN A 97 -8.56 -37.62 -24.93
N ASN A 98 -8.89 -37.36 -26.21
CA ASN A 98 -7.97 -36.87 -27.22
C ASN A 98 -8.11 -35.36 -27.47
N THR A 99 -8.65 -34.60 -26.52
CA THR A 99 -8.87 -33.15 -26.66
C THR A 99 -8.40 -32.37 -25.45
N ALA A 100 -7.84 -31.20 -25.69
CA ALA A 100 -7.53 -30.19 -24.68
C ALA A 100 -8.56 -29.06 -24.73
N SER A 101 -9.17 -28.76 -23.59
CA SER A 101 -10.15 -27.68 -23.48
C SER A 101 -9.44 -26.37 -23.12
N ILE A 102 -9.43 -25.42 -24.05
CA ILE A 102 -8.73 -24.14 -23.94
C ILE A 102 -9.73 -22.98 -23.86
N THR A 103 -9.39 -21.96 -23.07
CA THR A 103 -10.03 -20.64 -23.09
C THR A 103 -8.96 -19.60 -23.39
N VAL A 104 -9.24 -18.64 -24.27
CA VAL A 104 -8.36 -17.50 -24.56
C VAL A 104 -8.96 -16.23 -23.94
N LEU A 105 -8.17 -15.57 -23.10
CA LEU A 105 -8.48 -14.29 -22.47
C LEU A 105 -7.66 -13.18 -23.15
N SER A 106 -8.21 -11.97 -23.26
CA SER A 106 -7.49 -10.82 -23.80
C SER A 106 -8.12 -9.49 -23.35
N GLY A 107 -7.52 -8.36 -23.76
CA GLY A 107 -7.99 -7.03 -23.41
C GLY A 107 -7.55 -6.66 -21.99
N ASN A 108 -8.51 -6.37 -21.10
CA ASN A 108 -8.20 -5.87 -19.76
C ASN A 108 -7.62 -6.94 -18.80
N VAL A 109 -7.82 -8.24 -19.08
CA VAL A 109 -7.48 -9.34 -18.14
C VAL A 109 -5.98 -9.35 -17.81
N ASP A 110 -5.13 -9.39 -18.84
CA ASP A 110 -3.66 -9.48 -18.68
C ASP A 110 -3.09 -8.34 -17.81
N PHE A 111 -3.67 -7.14 -17.92
CA PHE A 111 -3.24 -6.00 -17.13
C PHE A 111 -3.69 -6.11 -15.67
N PHE A 112 -4.94 -6.47 -15.41
CA PHE A 112 -5.47 -6.54 -14.05
C PHE A 112 -4.88 -7.71 -13.25
N ASP A 113 -4.56 -8.82 -13.92
CA ASP A 113 -3.81 -9.93 -13.33
C ASP A 113 -2.39 -9.50 -12.95
N ALA A 114 -1.76 -8.64 -13.77
CA ALA A 114 -0.42 -8.11 -13.49
C ALA A 114 -0.37 -7.08 -12.33
N ILE A 115 -1.52 -6.61 -11.84
CA ILE A 115 -1.62 -5.64 -10.72
C ILE A 115 -2.41 -6.20 -9.52
N GLU A 116 -2.44 -7.51 -9.32
CA GLU A 116 -3.11 -8.10 -8.16
C GLU A 116 -2.36 -7.91 -6.83
N GLY A 117 -1.04 -7.68 -6.91
CA GLY A 117 -0.18 -7.48 -5.76
C GLY A 117 -0.52 -6.24 -4.93
N LYS A 118 0.01 -6.22 -3.70
CA LYS A 118 -0.19 -5.10 -2.78
C LYS A 118 0.69 -3.92 -3.18
N MET A 119 0.29 -2.72 -2.77
CA MET A 119 1.12 -1.52 -2.99
C MET A 119 2.50 -1.67 -2.35
N TYR A 120 2.59 -2.23 -1.15
CA TYR A 120 3.88 -2.45 -0.49
C TYR A 120 4.79 -3.47 -1.19
N ASP A 121 4.23 -4.41 -1.97
CA ASP A 121 5.04 -5.40 -2.71
C ASP A 121 5.88 -4.71 -3.79
N MET A 122 5.46 -3.53 -4.24
CA MET A 122 6.21 -2.72 -5.21
C MET A 122 7.54 -2.17 -4.67
N GLY A 123 7.77 -2.26 -3.35
CA GLY A 123 9.04 -1.96 -2.70
C GLY A 123 9.94 -3.17 -2.48
N ASP A 124 9.42 -4.38 -2.68
CA ASP A 124 10.15 -5.63 -2.45
C ASP A 124 10.73 -6.16 -3.76
N SER A 125 12.06 -6.13 -3.85
CA SER A 125 12.82 -6.56 -5.03
C SER A 125 12.66 -8.03 -5.39
N THR A 126 12.15 -8.85 -4.46
CA THR A 126 11.93 -10.29 -4.67
C THR A 126 10.54 -10.60 -5.23
N THR A 127 9.62 -9.65 -5.24
CA THR A 127 8.28 -9.84 -5.81
C THR A 127 8.25 -9.47 -7.30
N PRO A 128 7.31 -10.04 -8.09
CA PRO A 128 7.12 -9.66 -9.49
C PRO A 128 6.81 -8.16 -9.67
N TYR A 129 6.17 -7.54 -8.67
CA TYR A 129 5.73 -6.16 -8.71
C TYR A 129 6.85 -5.17 -8.38
N GLY A 130 7.73 -5.52 -7.42
CA GLY A 130 8.82 -4.68 -6.94
C GLY A 130 10.18 -4.97 -7.59
N ALA A 131 10.29 -5.96 -8.48
CA ALA A 131 11.53 -6.29 -9.18
C ALA A 131 12.16 -5.09 -9.94
N LYS A 132 11.33 -4.18 -10.46
CA LYS A 132 11.78 -2.94 -11.13
C LYS A 132 12.01 -1.77 -10.17
N GLN A 133 11.73 -1.95 -8.88
CA GLN A 133 11.89 -0.95 -7.82
C GLN A 133 11.26 0.42 -8.17
N PRO A 134 9.99 0.46 -8.61
CA PRO A 134 9.37 1.68 -9.15
C PRO A 134 9.30 2.85 -8.17
N PHE A 135 9.22 2.59 -6.87
CA PHE A 135 9.16 3.63 -5.83
C PHE A 135 10.53 4.13 -5.36
N LYS A 136 11.63 3.45 -5.72
CA LYS A 136 12.99 3.81 -5.29
C LYS A 136 13.39 5.26 -5.62
N PRO A 137 13.05 5.85 -6.78
CA PRO A 137 13.34 7.27 -7.07
C PRO A 137 12.65 8.27 -6.14
N PHE A 138 11.63 7.83 -5.39
CA PHE A 138 10.86 8.66 -4.47
C PHE A 138 11.28 8.46 -3.01
N GLN A 139 12.20 7.54 -2.71
CA GLN A 139 12.76 7.39 -1.38
C GLN A 139 13.45 8.69 -0.94
N HIS A 140 13.25 9.06 0.33
CA HIS A 140 13.77 10.31 0.87
C HIS A 140 13.88 10.25 2.38
N LYS A 141 14.81 11.00 2.96
CA LYS A 141 14.98 11.07 4.41
C LYS A 141 13.82 11.79 5.09
N TRP A 142 13.36 11.29 6.23
CA TRP A 142 12.46 12.00 7.13
C TRP A 142 13.22 13.10 7.89
N THR A 143 13.15 14.35 7.41
CA THR A 143 13.88 15.50 7.97
C THR A 143 13.04 16.77 7.91
N VAL A 144 13.42 17.81 8.68
CA VAL A 144 12.82 19.15 8.60
C VAL A 144 12.91 19.68 7.16
N GLU A 145 14.07 19.51 6.53
CA GLU A 145 14.34 20.02 5.19
C GLU A 145 13.40 19.42 4.13
N ASN A 146 13.29 18.09 4.10
CA ASN A 146 12.42 17.42 3.15
C ASN A 146 10.95 17.75 3.41
N ALA A 147 10.52 17.81 4.67
CA ALA A 147 9.15 18.18 5.01
C ALA A 147 8.80 19.61 4.56
N ALA A 148 9.65 20.59 4.89
CA ALA A 148 9.45 22.00 4.52
C ALA A 148 9.52 22.24 3.00
N LYS A 149 10.47 21.62 2.29
CA LYS A 149 10.58 21.77 0.83
C LYS A 149 9.44 21.07 0.08
N SER A 150 8.82 20.05 0.66
CA SER A 150 7.74 19.32 -0.01
C SER A 150 6.43 20.11 -0.13
N GLN A 151 6.28 21.22 0.58
CA GLN A 151 5.02 21.97 0.64
C GLN A 151 4.52 22.44 -0.75
N VAL A 152 5.42 22.62 -1.71
CA VAL A 152 5.10 23.05 -3.08
C VAL A 152 5.07 21.92 -4.12
N LYS A 153 5.33 20.67 -3.73
CA LYS A 153 5.31 19.54 -4.65
C LYS A 153 3.90 19.25 -5.18
N THR A 154 3.86 18.74 -6.41
CA THR A 154 2.64 18.37 -7.14
C THR A 154 2.67 16.94 -7.68
N ASP A 155 3.72 16.18 -7.35
CA ASP A 155 3.89 14.77 -7.69
C ASP A 155 4.74 14.05 -6.62
N GLY A 156 4.76 12.73 -6.68
CA GLY A 156 5.57 11.89 -5.79
C GLY A 156 5.12 11.94 -4.34
N TRP A 157 6.07 12.16 -3.43
CA TRP A 157 5.81 12.26 -1.99
C TRP A 157 5.67 13.72 -1.53
N ILE A 158 4.90 13.90 -0.47
CA ILE A 158 4.69 15.18 0.19
C ILE A 158 4.56 14.97 1.71
N TRP A 159 4.92 15.96 2.53
CA TRP A 159 4.64 15.98 3.97
C TRP A 159 3.59 17.07 4.25
N PRO A 160 2.34 16.83 3.89
CA PRO A 160 1.32 17.86 3.99
C PRO A 160 1.01 18.14 5.46
N VAL A 161 0.52 19.34 5.74
CA VAL A 161 0.04 19.70 7.07
C VAL A 161 -1.34 19.08 7.25
N VAL A 162 -1.40 18.03 8.07
CA VAL A 162 -2.62 17.35 8.48
C VAL A 162 -2.62 17.32 10.00
N ASP A 163 -3.78 17.56 10.62
CA ASP A 163 -3.88 17.41 12.07
C ASP A 163 -4.04 15.94 12.45
N TYR A 164 -2.95 15.36 12.96
CA TYR A 164 -2.96 14.01 13.51
C TYR A 164 -3.44 13.94 14.98
N GLY A 165 -3.80 15.07 15.59
CA GLY A 165 -4.23 15.16 16.99
C GLY A 165 -3.39 16.14 17.83
N SER A 166 -2.22 16.54 17.33
CA SER A 166 -1.26 17.40 18.03
C SER A 166 -0.95 18.72 17.29
N LEU A 167 -1.62 19.01 16.16
CA LEU A 167 -1.33 20.21 15.40
C LEU A 167 -1.71 21.48 16.19
N VAL A 168 -0.71 22.28 16.49
CA VAL A 168 -0.88 23.58 17.16
C VAL A 168 -1.23 24.65 16.12
N TYR A 169 -2.33 25.37 16.37
CA TYR A 169 -2.73 26.52 15.55
C TYR A 169 -2.91 27.77 16.40
N LYS A 170 -2.04 28.76 16.17
CA LYS A 170 -2.05 30.09 16.79
C LYS A 170 -2.58 31.10 15.76
N VAL A 171 -3.72 31.72 16.04
CA VAL A 171 -4.41 32.63 15.10
C VAL A 171 -3.60 33.91 14.83
N THR A 172 -3.00 34.48 15.88
CA THR A 172 -2.34 35.79 15.87
C THR A 172 -0.82 35.75 15.88
N ASN A 173 -0.21 34.58 16.09
CA ASN A 173 1.24 34.41 16.23
C ASN A 173 1.78 33.49 15.14
N ASP A 174 3.11 33.47 14.99
CA ASP A 174 3.78 32.50 14.13
C ASP A 174 3.41 31.07 14.56
N ASN A 175 3.15 30.24 13.57
CA ASN A 175 2.80 28.85 13.76
C ASN A 175 4.05 28.00 13.60
N GLU A 176 4.13 26.93 14.37
CA GLU A 176 5.21 25.95 14.27
C GLU A 176 4.62 24.57 14.03
N ILE A 177 5.36 23.76 13.29
CA ILE A 177 5.00 22.40 12.93
C ILE A 177 6.18 21.51 13.31
N ASN A 178 5.96 20.64 14.28
CA ASN A 178 6.92 19.60 14.59
C ASN A 178 6.81 18.50 13.52
N VAL A 179 7.87 18.30 12.74
CA VAL A 179 7.88 17.32 11.65
C VAL A 179 7.81 15.87 12.13
N ARG A 180 8.11 15.61 13.41
CA ARG A 180 7.92 14.30 14.06
C ARG A 180 6.44 13.93 14.23
N GLN A 181 5.58 14.95 14.26
CA GLN A 181 4.12 14.84 14.36
C GLN A 181 3.40 14.90 13.00
N LEU A 182 4.15 15.00 11.91
CA LEU A 182 3.60 14.84 10.55
C LEU A 182 3.75 13.40 10.07
N ARG A 183 3.00 13.07 9.02
CA ARG A 183 3.18 11.84 8.24
C ARG A 183 3.12 12.15 6.74
N PRO A 184 3.82 11.36 5.91
CA PRO A 184 3.90 11.62 4.48
C PRO A 184 2.56 11.28 3.78
N GLY A 185 2.35 11.87 2.61
CA GLY A 185 1.36 11.49 1.63
C GLY A 185 2.02 11.20 0.29
N PHE A 186 1.31 10.51 -0.60
CA PHE A 186 1.79 10.22 -1.94
C PHE A 186 0.72 10.51 -2.99
N PHE A 187 1.08 11.18 -4.08
CA PHE A 187 0.14 11.56 -5.13
C PHE A 187 -0.38 10.31 -5.88
N ILE A 188 -1.71 10.16 -5.90
CA ILE A 188 -2.41 9.01 -6.51
C ILE A 188 -2.07 8.90 -8.00
N LYS A 189 -2.03 10.03 -8.71
CA LYS A 189 -1.65 10.05 -10.12
C LYS A 189 -0.26 9.47 -10.32
N THR A 190 0.72 9.85 -9.50
CA THR A 190 2.09 9.33 -9.60
C THR A 190 2.12 7.84 -9.33
N ALA A 191 1.40 7.35 -8.31
CA ALA A 191 1.34 5.92 -8.00
C ALA A 191 0.72 5.09 -9.15
N ILE A 192 -0.38 5.57 -9.73
CA ILE A 192 -1.00 4.92 -10.89
C ILE A 192 -0.05 4.94 -12.10
N ASP A 193 0.62 6.06 -12.39
CA ASP A 193 1.59 6.14 -13.48
C ASP A 193 2.74 5.13 -13.30
N LEU A 194 3.24 4.95 -12.07
CA LEU A 194 4.27 3.95 -11.75
C LEU A 194 3.80 2.50 -11.91
N MET A 195 2.57 2.21 -11.47
CA MET A 195 1.93 0.90 -11.64
C MET A 195 1.75 0.55 -13.13
N LEU A 196 1.29 1.50 -13.94
CA LEU A 196 1.15 1.32 -15.38
C LEU A 196 2.51 1.11 -16.06
N ALA A 197 3.49 1.97 -15.76
CA ALA A 197 4.82 1.91 -16.35
C ALA A 197 5.56 0.61 -15.99
N SER A 198 5.39 0.12 -14.75
CA SER A 198 5.95 -1.17 -14.31
C SER A 198 5.47 -2.34 -15.16
N ASN A 199 4.24 -2.25 -15.67
CA ASN A 199 3.61 -3.25 -16.54
C ASN A 199 3.72 -2.91 -18.04
N GLY A 200 4.49 -1.89 -18.41
CA GLY A 200 4.71 -1.49 -19.80
C GLY A 200 3.54 -0.74 -20.44
N TYR A 201 2.56 -0.31 -19.66
CA TYR A 201 1.39 0.44 -20.13
C TYR A 201 1.54 1.95 -19.95
N LYS A 202 0.81 2.72 -20.77
CA LYS A 202 0.63 4.17 -20.61
C LYS A 202 -0.85 4.52 -20.47
N ALA A 203 -1.16 5.49 -19.62
CA ALA A 203 -2.51 6.02 -19.51
C ALA A 203 -2.86 6.94 -20.70
N THR A 204 -4.11 6.87 -21.16
CA THR A 204 -4.74 7.86 -22.04
C THR A 204 -6.16 8.15 -21.55
N GLY A 205 -6.87 9.09 -22.19
CA GLY A 205 -8.30 9.35 -21.89
C GLY A 205 -8.58 10.63 -21.10
N SER A 206 -9.83 10.77 -20.69
CA SER A 206 -10.38 11.99 -20.08
C SER A 206 -9.99 12.18 -18.62
N LEU A 207 -9.73 11.10 -17.87
CA LEU A 207 -9.28 11.18 -16.48
C LEU A 207 -7.98 12.00 -16.35
N LEU A 208 -7.06 11.86 -17.30
CA LEU A 208 -5.80 12.61 -17.30
C LEU A 208 -5.96 14.13 -17.46
N LYS A 209 -7.12 14.56 -17.96
CA LYS A 209 -7.48 15.98 -18.12
C LYS A 209 -8.31 16.48 -16.94
N ASN A 210 -8.66 15.61 -15.99
CA ASN A 210 -9.43 15.99 -14.82
C ASN A 210 -8.56 16.86 -13.88
N PRO A 211 -9.05 18.04 -13.45
CA PRO A 211 -8.25 18.95 -12.62
C PRO A 211 -8.02 18.44 -11.19
N VAL A 212 -8.89 17.58 -10.67
CA VAL A 212 -8.80 17.04 -9.29
C VAL A 212 -7.87 15.83 -9.22
N TYR A 213 -7.84 14.99 -10.27
CA TYR A 213 -7.03 13.77 -10.32
C TYR A 213 -5.54 13.97 -9.94
N PRO A 214 -4.80 14.96 -10.48
CA PRO A 214 -3.40 15.18 -10.09
C PRO A 214 -3.23 15.71 -8.67
N LEU A 215 -4.29 16.18 -8.01
CA LEU A 215 -4.25 16.73 -6.65
C LEU A 215 -4.53 15.67 -5.59
N LEU A 216 -5.00 14.48 -5.96
CA LEU A 216 -5.31 13.43 -5.00
C LEU A 216 -4.04 12.88 -4.36
N ILE A 217 -4.01 12.84 -3.04
CA ILE A 217 -2.96 12.19 -2.25
C ILE A 217 -3.55 11.06 -1.41
N ALA A 218 -2.90 9.90 -1.40
CA ALA A 218 -3.07 8.91 -0.35
C ALA A 218 -2.35 9.46 0.89
N GLN A 219 -3.11 9.74 1.95
CA GLN A 219 -2.56 10.27 3.18
C GLN A 219 -2.28 9.12 4.14
N PHE A 220 -1.05 9.06 4.70
CA PHE A 220 -0.67 8.02 5.65
C PHE A 220 -1.71 7.89 6.77
N SER A 221 -2.15 6.65 6.96
CA SER A 221 -3.20 6.26 7.91
C SER A 221 -2.92 4.86 8.48
N ASN A 222 -1.68 4.36 8.34
CA ASN A 222 -1.30 3.02 8.78
C ASN A 222 -0.99 3.03 10.27
N ASP A 223 -1.25 1.92 10.96
CA ASP A 223 -1.01 1.80 12.40
C ASP A 223 0.47 1.99 12.76
N ASN A 224 1.38 1.52 11.89
CA ASN A 224 2.83 1.63 12.09
C ASN A 224 3.49 2.33 10.91
N PHE A 225 4.51 3.14 11.20
CA PHE A 225 5.36 3.76 10.19
C PHE A 225 6.63 2.90 10.01
N ASP A 226 6.49 1.84 9.22
CA ASP A 226 7.50 0.78 9.09
C ASP A 226 8.24 0.82 7.74
N HIS A 227 9.48 0.37 7.77
CA HIS A 227 10.33 0.16 6.60
C HIS A 227 9.80 -0.94 5.67
N GLY A 228 10.20 -0.89 4.39
CA GLY A 228 10.01 -1.98 3.41
C GLY A 228 10.68 -3.30 3.82
N SER A 229 10.20 -4.44 3.31
CA SER A 229 10.80 -5.77 3.57
C SER A 229 12.28 -5.81 3.16
N ASP A 230 12.62 -5.25 2.00
CA ASP A 230 14.00 -5.14 1.52
C ASP A 230 14.92 -4.45 2.53
N TYR A 231 14.44 -3.43 3.24
CA TYR A 231 15.21 -2.73 4.27
C TYR A 231 15.31 -3.55 5.56
N GLN A 232 14.18 -4.11 6.01
CA GLN A 232 14.14 -4.94 7.22
C GLN A 232 15.04 -6.19 7.12
N ASN A 233 15.18 -6.74 5.91
CA ASN A 233 16.01 -7.91 5.62
C ASN A 233 17.50 -7.57 5.37
N GLN A 234 17.90 -6.30 5.44
CA GLN A 234 19.31 -5.94 5.31
C GLN A 234 20.13 -6.53 6.45
N PRO A 235 21.40 -6.92 6.21
CA PRO A 235 22.29 -7.37 7.27
C PRO A 235 22.38 -6.33 8.38
N ALA A 236 22.25 -6.76 9.64
CA ALA A 236 22.31 -5.91 10.83
C ALA A 236 23.75 -5.40 11.08
N THR A 237 24.20 -4.50 10.21
CA THR A 237 25.55 -3.93 10.23
C THR A 237 25.80 -3.07 11.46
N ASN A 238 24.77 -2.42 12.00
CA ASN A 238 24.85 -1.63 13.24
C ASN A 238 24.80 -2.47 14.54
N GLY A 239 24.73 -3.80 14.42
CA GLY A 239 24.69 -4.71 15.56
C GLY A 239 26.07 -5.27 15.92
N ILE A 240 26.22 -5.69 17.17
CA ILE A 240 27.46 -6.32 17.66
C ILE A 240 27.19 -7.60 18.46
N SER A 241 28.21 -8.45 18.53
CA SER A 241 28.31 -9.58 19.44
C SER A 241 29.76 -9.75 19.89
N TYR A 242 30.00 -9.60 21.18
CA TYR A 242 31.30 -9.76 21.81
C TYR A 242 31.22 -10.76 22.96
N TYR A 243 32.34 -11.40 23.27
CA TYR A 243 32.42 -12.41 24.33
C TYR A 243 33.74 -12.35 25.10
N ASN A 244 33.74 -12.94 26.31
CA ASN A 244 34.95 -13.14 27.10
C ASN A 244 35.50 -14.56 26.90
N GLY A 245 36.72 -14.67 26.38
CA GLY A 245 37.43 -15.95 26.27
C GLY A 245 38.09 -16.41 27.58
N MET A 246 38.15 -15.54 28.59
CA MET A 246 38.70 -15.81 29.92
C MET A 246 37.75 -15.27 30.99
N ASP A 247 37.87 -15.79 32.21
CA ASP A 247 37.11 -15.33 33.37
C ASP A 247 37.40 -13.85 33.66
N ILE A 248 36.33 -13.07 33.84
CA ILE A 248 36.41 -11.68 34.30
C ILE A 248 36.20 -11.69 35.81
N VAL A 249 37.25 -11.33 36.55
CA VAL A 249 37.23 -11.27 38.01
C VAL A 249 37.36 -9.83 38.48
N LYS A 250 36.45 -9.39 39.35
CA LYS A 250 36.50 -8.08 40.00
C LYS A 250 36.39 -8.27 41.51
N ALA A 251 37.32 -7.69 42.25
CA ALA A 251 37.36 -7.83 43.69
C ALA A 251 37.80 -6.53 44.36
N GLU A 252 37.23 -6.26 45.53
CA GLU A 252 37.58 -5.12 46.37
C GLU A 252 37.70 -5.61 47.81
N LYS A 253 38.83 -5.30 48.46
CA LYS A 253 39.20 -5.92 49.74
C LYS A 253 38.80 -5.08 50.95
N LYS A 254 38.52 -3.79 50.78
CA LYS A 254 38.19 -2.86 51.87
C LYS A 254 37.13 -1.87 51.43
N ASN A 255 36.31 -1.40 52.38
CA ASN A 255 35.41 -0.28 52.13
C ASN A 255 36.26 0.99 51.94
N SER A 256 36.25 1.58 50.74
CA SER A 256 37.05 2.76 50.39
C SER A 256 36.32 4.09 50.65
N GLY A 257 35.14 4.06 51.26
CA GLY A 257 34.29 5.23 51.49
C GLY A 257 33.57 5.76 50.24
N HIS A 258 33.84 5.18 49.06
CA HIS A 258 33.13 5.39 47.81
C HIS A 258 32.47 4.07 47.39
N GLN A 259 31.38 4.13 46.61
CA GLN A 259 30.79 2.93 46.00
C GLN A 259 31.79 2.38 44.96
N PRO A 260 32.35 1.17 45.14
CA PRO A 260 33.31 0.61 44.21
C PRO A 260 32.58 0.05 42.98
N GLY A 261 32.81 0.66 41.81
CA GLY A 261 32.22 0.23 40.54
C GLY A 261 33.20 0.35 39.37
N GLY A 262 32.76 -0.05 38.17
CA GLY A 262 33.53 0.14 36.95
C GLY A 262 33.03 -0.62 35.72
N LEU A 263 33.72 -0.39 34.60
CA LEU A 263 33.40 -0.99 33.30
C LEU A 263 33.75 -2.49 33.23
N ILE A 264 32.85 -3.26 32.61
CA ILE A 264 33.07 -4.64 32.15
C ILE A 264 33.22 -4.61 30.63
N ALA A 265 34.44 -4.84 30.14
CA ALA A 265 34.73 -4.92 28.71
C ALA A 265 34.79 -6.37 28.22
N PHE A 266 34.26 -6.61 27.02
CA PHE A 266 34.31 -7.90 26.34
C PHE A 266 35.31 -7.84 25.18
N PRO A 267 36.48 -8.51 25.26
CA PRO A 267 37.57 -8.23 24.35
C PRO A 267 37.54 -9.02 23.03
N ASN A 268 36.73 -10.08 22.91
CA ASN A 268 36.73 -10.93 21.72
C ASN A 268 35.50 -10.65 20.88
N VAL A 269 35.71 -10.35 19.59
CA VAL A 269 34.65 -10.10 18.62
C VAL A 269 34.11 -11.42 18.08
N GLN A 270 32.79 -11.56 18.08
CA GLN A 270 32.08 -12.59 17.32
C GLN A 270 31.44 -11.99 16.07
N TRP A 271 30.89 -10.78 16.17
CA TRP A 271 30.31 -10.02 15.07
C TRP A 271 30.40 -8.52 15.35
N ASP A 272 31.09 -7.76 14.50
CA ASP A 272 31.07 -6.29 14.47
C ASP A 272 31.60 -5.84 13.09
N PRO A 273 30.78 -5.90 12.03
CA PRO A 273 31.24 -5.71 10.67
C PRO A 273 31.69 -4.26 10.38
N THR A 274 31.29 -3.30 11.20
CA THR A 274 31.51 -1.86 10.99
C THR A 274 32.28 -1.17 12.13
N ASN A 275 32.72 -1.92 13.16
CA ASN A 275 33.50 -1.46 14.32
C ASN A 275 32.73 -0.48 15.22
N HIS A 276 31.54 -0.85 15.68
CA HIS A 276 30.78 -0.06 16.66
C HIS A 276 31.30 -0.20 18.09
N TYR A 277 32.05 -1.25 18.41
CA TYR A 277 32.53 -1.50 19.77
C TYR A 277 34.01 -1.17 19.92
N THR A 278 34.34 -0.26 20.85
CA THR A 278 35.71 0.13 21.16
C THR A 278 35.81 0.47 22.65
N ASP A 279 36.92 0.09 23.28
CA ASP A 279 37.20 0.35 24.70
C ASP A 279 36.07 -0.06 25.66
N GLY A 280 35.38 -1.16 25.34
CA GLY A 280 34.30 -1.70 26.16
C GLY A 280 32.92 -1.06 25.93
N LYS A 281 32.81 -0.14 24.97
CA LYS A 281 31.58 0.61 24.67
C LYS A 281 31.12 0.40 23.23
N TYR A 282 29.83 0.15 23.05
CA TYR A 282 29.15 0.27 21.76
C TYR A 282 28.84 1.75 21.50
N THR A 283 29.05 2.25 20.28
CA THR A 283 28.68 3.61 19.87
C THR A 283 27.75 3.55 18.65
N ALA A 284 26.55 4.10 18.78
CA ALA A 284 25.64 4.29 17.65
C ALA A 284 26.23 5.32 16.68
N ARG A 285 26.25 5.03 15.37
CA ARG A 285 26.80 5.95 14.35
C ARG A 285 25.73 6.75 13.62
N GLU A 286 24.49 6.31 13.74
CA GLU A 286 23.30 6.92 13.18
C GLU A 286 22.13 6.62 14.11
N THR A 287 20.97 7.23 13.84
CA THR A 287 19.74 6.91 14.58
C THR A 287 19.34 5.46 14.31
N VAL A 288 19.24 4.66 15.38
CA VAL A 288 18.98 3.22 15.30
C VAL A 288 18.23 2.74 16.53
N THR A 289 17.26 1.84 16.35
CA THR A 289 16.65 1.14 17.47
C THR A 289 17.41 -0.15 17.73
N VAL A 290 17.84 -0.36 18.97
CA VAL A 290 18.60 -1.55 19.35
C VAL A 290 18.05 -2.18 20.63
N GLN A 291 18.39 -3.45 20.81
CA GLN A 291 18.18 -4.18 22.04
C GLN A 291 19.50 -4.74 22.50
N ALA A 292 19.90 -4.38 23.72
CA ALA A 292 21.16 -4.83 24.31
C ALA A 292 20.91 -6.00 25.25
N THR A 293 21.72 -7.05 25.14
CA THR A 293 21.63 -8.25 25.96
C THR A 293 22.99 -8.66 26.47
N LEU A 294 23.11 -8.83 27.78
CA LEU A 294 24.24 -9.48 28.44
C LEU A 294 23.79 -10.87 28.90
N THR A 295 24.41 -11.91 28.34
CA THR A 295 24.20 -13.30 28.75
C THR A 295 25.40 -13.79 29.53
N ILE A 296 25.17 -14.23 30.77
CA ILE A 296 26.20 -14.75 31.67
C ILE A 296 25.88 -16.22 31.98
N PRO A 297 26.56 -17.19 31.33
CA PRO A 297 26.31 -18.61 31.55
C PRO A 297 26.54 -19.03 33.00
N ARG A 298 27.57 -18.48 33.64
CA ARG A 298 27.88 -18.70 35.04
C ARG A 298 28.45 -17.43 35.66
N PHE A 299 27.85 -17.03 36.78
CA PHE A 299 28.29 -15.92 37.60
C PHE A 299 28.52 -16.43 39.02
N HIS A 300 29.64 -16.11 39.64
CA HIS A 300 29.89 -16.41 41.05
C HIS A 300 30.13 -15.12 41.81
N PHE A 301 29.39 -14.91 42.89
CA PHE A 301 29.52 -13.77 43.78
C PHE A 301 29.92 -14.22 45.17
N TYR A 302 30.92 -13.56 45.76
CA TYR A 302 31.40 -13.78 47.10
C TYR A 302 31.46 -12.45 47.86
N GLY A 303 30.99 -12.45 49.10
CA GLY A 303 31.00 -11.26 49.94
C GLY A 303 30.44 -11.46 51.33
N SER A 304 30.15 -10.35 52.01
CA SER A 304 29.50 -10.33 53.32
C SER A 304 28.05 -10.82 53.24
N ALA A 305 27.67 -11.75 54.10
CA ALA A 305 26.29 -12.22 54.25
C ALA A 305 25.72 -11.99 55.67
N GLY A 306 26.49 -11.32 56.54
CA GLY A 306 26.02 -10.86 57.87
C GLY A 306 25.11 -9.62 57.78
N ASP A 307 25.05 -8.82 58.85
CA ASP A 307 24.09 -7.69 58.99
C ASP A 307 24.13 -6.67 57.84
N ASN A 308 25.31 -6.35 57.31
CA ASN A 308 25.50 -5.51 56.12
C ASN A 308 25.86 -6.38 54.92
N LYS A 309 24.84 -7.07 54.38
CA LYS A 309 25.01 -7.97 53.23
C LYS A 309 25.58 -7.23 52.03
N SER A 310 26.52 -7.86 51.35
CA SER A 310 27.04 -7.38 50.08
C SER A 310 26.06 -7.67 48.95
N SER A 311 26.03 -6.78 47.98
CA SER A 311 25.45 -7.04 46.67
C SER A 311 26.31 -6.42 45.57
N VAL A 312 26.10 -6.87 44.34
CA VAL A 312 26.64 -6.22 43.15
C VAL A 312 25.53 -6.06 42.14
N ASP A 313 25.39 -4.85 41.62
CA ASP A 313 24.54 -4.57 40.48
C ASP A 313 25.38 -4.69 39.21
N ILE A 314 24.87 -5.40 38.21
CA ILE A 314 25.40 -5.37 36.85
C ILE A 314 24.36 -4.71 35.97
N SER A 315 24.77 -3.64 35.30
CA SER A 315 23.88 -2.77 34.55
C SER A 315 24.33 -2.66 33.10
N ILE A 316 23.36 -2.65 32.19
CA ILE A 316 23.55 -2.08 30.86
C ILE A 316 23.29 -0.59 31.02
N ILE A 317 24.28 0.24 30.68
CA ILE A 317 24.25 1.69 30.79
C ILE A 317 24.07 2.30 29.40
N LEU A 318 23.18 3.29 29.32
CA LEU A 318 23.05 4.23 28.21
C LEU A 318 23.73 5.54 28.60
N ASP A 319 24.75 5.93 27.83
CA ASP A 319 25.50 7.16 27.98
C ASP A 319 25.15 8.10 26.82
N THR A 320 24.43 9.18 27.16
CA THR A 320 24.01 10.21 26.22
C THR A 320 24.90 11.45 26.40
N PRO A 321 25.65 11.89 25.37
CA PRO A 321 26.53 13.04 25.49
C PRO A 321 25.81 14.29 25.98
N GLY A 322 26.24 14.84 27.12
CA GLY A 322 25.66 16.06 27.71
C GLY A 322 24.43 15.82 28.57
N GLU A 323 23.93 14.59 28.66
CA GLU A 323 22.90 14.15 29.60
C GLU A 323 23.49 13.20 30.65
N GLY A 324 22.70 12.88 31.69
CA GLY A 324 23.12 11.90 32.70
C GLY A 324 23.07 10.45 32.16
N MET A 325 23.84 9.56 32.79
CA MET A 325 23.79 8.13 32.49
C MET A 325 22.46 7.51 32.95
N GLN A 326 21.92 6.60 32.15
CA GLN A 326 20.72 5.82 32.48
C GLN A 326 21.03 4.33 32.51
N SER A 327 20.33 3.58 33.36
CA SER A 327 20.49 2.12 33.49
C SER A 327 19.26 1.40 32.94
N PRO A 328 19.10 1.25 31.61
CA PRO A 328 17.93 0.63 30.99
C PRO A 328 17.69 -0.83 31.39
N ALA A 329 18.71 -1.54 31.89
CA ALA A 329 18.55 -2.87 32.47
C ALA A 329 19.59 -3.10 33.57
N ILE A 330 19.16 -3.73 34.67
CA ILE A 330 19.99 -3.99 35.85
C ILE A 330 19.66 -5.35 36.45
N LYS A 331 20.68 -6.06 36.94
CA LYS A 331 20.52 -7.25 37.77
C LYS A 331 21.37 -7.14 39.03
N THR A 332 20.70 -7.20 40.17
CA THR A 332 21.35 -7.32 41.47
C THR A 332 21.64 -8.79 41.79
N PHE A 333 22.89 -9.06 42.16
CA PHE A 333 23.34 -10.32 42.74
C PHE A 333 23.62 -10.11 44.23
N ASN A 334 23.01 -10.94 45.08
CA ASN A 334 23.02 -10.78 46.53
C ASN A 334 22.82 -12.12 47.26
N PHE A 335 22.74 -12.06 48.59
CA PHE A 335 22.55 -13.25 49.44
C PHE A 335 21.16 -13.31 50.08
N ASP A 336 20.14 -12.68 49.47
CA ASP A 336 18.80 -12.67 50.05
C ASP A 336 18.09 -14.02 49.89
N ASP A 337 18.28 -14.68 48.75
CA ASP A 337 17.75 -16.02 48.49
C ASP A 337 18.75 -17.14 48.89
N GLY A 338 19.53 -16.94 49.95
CA GLY A 338 20.53 -17.90 50.42
C GLY A 338 21.87 -17.89 49.64
N PHE A 339 22.77 -18.82 49.97
CA PHE A 339 24.14 -18.95 49.44
C PHE A 339 24.58 -20.42 49.35
N ASP A 340 25.56 -20.71 48.48
CA ASP A 340 26.04 -22.09 48.23
C ASP A 340 27.11 -22.51 49.24
N THR A 341 27.95 -21.56 49.63
CA THR A 341 29.10 -21.76 50.51
C THR A 341 29.17 -20.61 51.51
N TYR A 342 29.66 -20.87 52.72
CA TYR A 342 29.81 -19.85 53.74
C TYR A 342 30.97 -20.14 54.70
N GLU A 343 31.46 -19.08 55.32
CA GLU A 343 32.47 -19.12 56.37
C GLU A 343 32.21 -18.04 57.42
N GLY A 344 32.58 -18.34 58.67
CA GLY A 344 32.31 -17.46 59.81
C GLY A 344 30.86 -17.52 60.32
N SER A 345 30.50 -16.61 61.22
CA SER A 345 29.17 -16.52 61.81
C SER A 345 28.83 -15.08 62.22
N GLY A 346 27.53 -14.80 62.37
CA GLY A 346 27.03 -13.48 62.77
C GLY A 346 27.49 -12.36 61.84
N LYS A 347 28.01 -11.26 62.42
CA LYS A 347 28.47 -10.07 61.67
C LYS A 347 29.65 -10.32 60.73
N SER A 348 30.40 -11.40 60.95
CA SER A 348 31.58 -11.76 60.14
C SER A 348 31.26 -12.83 59.09
N LEU A 349 29.98 -13.21 58.92
CA LEU A 349 29.58 -14.22 57.94
C LEU A 349 29.94 -13.76 56.52
N LYS A 350 30.74 -14.58 55.82
CA LYS A 350 31.02 -14.45 54.39
C LYS A 350 30.42 -15.61 53.64
N ALA A 351 29.98 -15.37 52.42
CA ALA A 351 29.31 -16.38 51.62
C ALA A 351 29.64 -16.26 50.14
N GLY A 352 29.55 -17.39 49.44
CA GLY A 352 29.67 -17.49 47.99
C GLY A 352 28.37 -18.06 47.40
N LYS A 353 27.92 -17.50 46.28
CA LYS A 353 26.73 -17.92 45.54
C LYS A 353 26.97 -17.93 44.05
N THR A 354 26.48 -18.96 43.39
CA THR A 354 26.60 -19.17 41.95
C THR A 354 25.24 -19.01 41.29
N TYR A 355 25.20 -18.24 40.21
CA TYR A 355 24.06 -18.06 39.35
C TYR A 355 24.38 -18.66 37.98
N ILE A 356 23.42 -19.38 37.41
CA ILE A 356 23.55 -20.06 36.12
C ILE A 356 22.56 -19.46 35.14
N GLY A 357 23.00 -19.19 33.91
CA GLY A 357 22.15 -18.73 32.82
C GLY A 357 21.49 -17.37 33.07
N THR A 358 22.23 -16.40 33.62
CA THR A 358 21.68 -15.06 33.84
C THR A 358 21.61 -14.29 32.53
N VAL A 359 20.48 -13.65 32.27
CA VAL A 359 20.29 -12.77 31.11
C VAL A 359 19.84 -11.40 31.62
N ILE A 360 20.57 -10.35 31.24
CA ILE A 360 20.20 -8.95 31.48
C ILE A 360 19.91 -8.35 30.11
N LYS A 361 18.70 -7.82 29.92
CA LYS A 361 18.20 -7.44 28.60
C LYS A 361 17.43 -6.14 28.71
N THR A 362 17.71 -5.20 27.81
CA THR A 362 16.97 -3.94 27.71
C THR A 362 15.64 -4.14 27.00
N ALA A 363 14.70 -3.22 27.20
CA ALA A 363 13.68 -2.94 26.19
C ALA A 363 14.35 -2.40 24.92
N ASP A 364 13.57 -2.14 23.88
CA ASP A 364 14.10 -1.48 22.67
C ASP A 364 14.48 -0.04 23.00
N LEU A 365 15.67 0.37 22.57
CA LEU A 365 16.26 1.68 22.81
C LEU A 365 16.48 2.38 21.47
N GLU A 366 15.87 3.54 21.26
CA GLU A 366 16.22 4.43 20.14
C GLU A 366 17.49 5.20 20.52
N LEU A 367 18.58 4.91 19.82
CA LEU A 367 19.86 5.58 19.99
C LEU A 367 20.10 6.56 18.86
N GLY A 368 20.40 7.82 19.19
CA GLY A 368 20.94 8.81 18.26
C GLY A 368 22.44 8.61 18.01
N ALA A 369 22.94 9.23 16.93
CA ALA A 369 24.36 9.19 16.60
C ALA A 369 25.23 9.71 17.76
N GLY A 370 26.24 8.93 18.14
CA GLY A 370 27.18 9.23 19.22
C GLY A 370 26.77 8.74 20.61
N GLN A 371 25.52 8.31 20.81
CA GLN A 371 25.11 7.68 22.08
C GLN A 371 25.78 6.31 22.24
N GLN A 372 26.11 5.97 23.49
CA GLN A 372 26.90 4.78 23.81
C GLN A 372 26.14 3.81 24.72
N LEU A 373 26.42 2.52 24.55
CA LEU A 373 26.00 1.46 25.46
C LEU A 373 27.22 0.73 26.02
N HIS A 374 27.21 0.47 27.32
CA HIS A 374 28.27 -0.32 27.96
C HIS A 374 27.78 -1.05 29.20
N ILE A 375 28.63 -1.94 29.74
CA ILE A 375 28.31 -2.73 30.93
C ILE A 375 29.08 -2.19 32.12
N GLU A 376 28.39 -1.89 33.22
CA GLU A 376 29.01 -1.51 34.49
C GLU A 376 28.65 -2.48 35.60
N TYR A 377 29.51 -2.52 36.62
CA TYR A 377 29.18 -3.11 37.90
C TYR A 377 29.31 -2.08 39.02
N ASP A 378 28.46 -2.20 40.03
CA ASP A 378 28.51 -1.39 41.25
C ASP A 378 28.35 -2.27 42.49
N PHE A 379 29.32 -2.23 43.40
CA PHE A 379 29.25 -2.96 44.67
C PHE A 379 28.54 -2.15 45.75
N HIS A 380 27.74 -2.85 46.57
CA HIS A 380 27.06 -2.30 47.73
C HIS A 380 27.27 -3.18 48.97
N GLY A 381 26.97 -2.64 50.15
CA GLY A 381 27.09 -3.36 51.43
C GLY A 381 28.49 -3.32 52.03
N ALA A 382 28.94 -4.39 52.69
CA ALA A 382 30.28 -4.43 53.32
C ALA A 382 31.28 -5.32 52.58
N ALA A 383 32.50 -4.84 52.35
CA ALA A 383 33.62 -5.60 51.79
C ALA A 383 34.05 -6.79 52.68
N PRO A 384 34.82 -7.76 52.16
CA PRO A 384 35.28 -7.89 50.78
C PRO A 384 34.13 -8.20 49.81
N TYR A 385 34.28 -7.73 48.58
CA TYR A 385 33.44 -8.13 47.45
C TYR A 385 34.32 -8.85 46.44
N ASN A 386 33.80 -9.90 45.82
CA ASN A 386 34.42 -10.55 44.68
C ASN A 386 33.34 -11.11 43.78
N PHE A 387 33.44 -10.89 42.47
CA PHE A 387 32.68 -11.70 41.51
C PHE A 387 33.56 -12.23 40.39
N THR A 388 33.11 -13.36 39.84
CA THR A 388 33.65 -13.97 38.63
C THR A 388 32.52 -14.14 37.61
N ILE A 389 32.65 -13.49 36.46
CA ILE A 389 31.95 -13.87 35.22
C ILE A 389 32.84 -14.88 34.50
N TYR A 390 32.40 -16.12 34.39
CA TYR A 390 33.21 -17.15 33.74
C TYR A 390 33.28 -16.93 32.22
N ALA A 391 34.30 -17.51 31.58
CA ALA A 391 34.44 -17.49 30.12
C ALA A 391 33.16 -17.95 29.40
N GLY A 392 32.85 -17.31 28.27
CA GLY A 392 31.67 -17.59 27.44
C GLY A 392 30.45 -16.70 27.68
N ALA A 393 30.54 -15.70 28.55
CA ALA A 393 29.55 -14.63 28.61
C ALA A 393 29.61 -13.74 27.36
N THR A 394 28.45 -13.27 26.92
CA THR A 394 28.30 -12.50 25.69
C THR A 394 27.58 -11.18 25.94
N PHE A 395 28.05 -10.13 25.28
CA PHE A 395 27.35 -8.86 25.15
C PHE A 395 26.95 -8.66 23.69
N THR A 396 25.66 -8.57 23.44
CA THR A 396 25.10 -8.40 22.10
C THR A 396 24.25 -7.14 22.03
N VAL A 397 24.36 -6.41 20.93
CA VAL A 397 23.45 -5.32 20.57
C VAL A 397 22.81 -5.69 19.24
N THR A 398 21.51 -5.96 19.26
CA THR A 398 20.75 -6.37 18.08
C THR A 398 19.92 -5.22 17.57
N VAL A 399 20.03 -4.94 16.27
CA VAL A 399 19.31 -3.85 15.61
C VAL A 399 17.86 -4.25 15.34
N GLN A 400 16.92 -3.33 15.55
CA GLN A 400 15.52 -3.43 15.14
C GLN A 400 15.29 -2.53 13.92
N ASN A 401 15.15 -3.11 12.73
CA ASN A 401 15.00 -2.37 11.46
C ASN A 401 13.54 -2.19 11.01
N GLN A 402 12.57 -2.45 11.90
CA GLN A 402 11.16 -2.45 11.52
C GLN A 402 10.62 -1.03 11.33
N GLN A 403 10.71 -0.19 12.37
CA GLN A 403 10.13 1.17 12.35
C GLN A 403 11.05 2.16 11.64
N VAL A 404 10.46 3.09 10.89
CA VAL A 404 11.16 4.23 10.29
C VAL A 404 11.46 5.25 11.37
N LEU A 405 12.74 5.52 11.60
CA LEU A 405 13.19 6.52 12.57
C LEU A 405 13.45 7.87 11.91
N TYR A 406 13.41 8.93 12.71
CA TYR A 406 13.73 10.26 12.23
C TYR A 406 15.15 10.32 11.64
N GLY A 407 15.29 10.92 10.46
CA GLY A 407 16.54 10.98 9.69
C GLY A 407 16.78 9.82 8.73
N GLN A 408 16.01 8.73 8.82
CA GLN A 408 16.11 7.57 7.92
C GLN A 408 15.27 7.75 6.64
N ASP A 409 15.55 6.91 5.64
CA ASP A 409 14.82 6.92 4.37
C ASP A 409 13.41 6.33 4.52
N VAL A 410 12.44 7.07 4.00
CA VAL A 410 11.05 6.66 3.87
C VAL A 410 10.85 5.94 2.55
N GLN A 411 10.34 4.72 2.61
CA GLN A 411 9.92 3.98 1.44
C GLN A 411 8.46 4.33 1.10
N CYS A 412 8.24 4.98 -0.04
CA CYS A 412 6.96 5.62 -0.34
C CYS A 412 5.81 4.65 -0.63
N GLU A 413 6.08 3.41 -1.02
CA GLU A 413 5.07 2.37 -1.16
C GLU A 413 4.43 2.00 0.19
N ARG A 414 5.15 2.21 1.31
CA ARG A 414 4.66 1.99 2.67
C ARG A 414 3.72 3.09 3.18
N ILE A 415 3.55 4.17 2.41
CA ILE A 415 2.57 5.23 2.71
C ILE A 415 1.14 4.72 2.49
N PHE A 416 0.97 3.82 1.53
CA PHE A 416 -0.32 3.23 1.21
C PHE A 416 -0.76 2.25 2.31
N PRO A 417 -2.08 2.13 2.55
CA PRO A 417 -2.60 1.08 3.41
C PRO A 417 -2.38 -0.30 2.80
N ASP A 418 -2.78 -1.35 3.53
CA ASP A 418 -2.83 -2.71 2.99
C ASP A 418 -3.90 -2.83 1.88
N ILE A 419 -3.57 -2.31 0.69
CA ILE A 419 -4.42 -2.23 -0.50
C ILE A 419 -3.71 -2.85 -1.69
N SER A 420 -4.46 -3.57 -2.52
CA SER A 420 -3.94 -4.05 -3.81
C SER A 420 -3.80 -2.89 -4.79
N GLN A 421 -2.86 -3.00 -5.73
CA GLN A 421 -2.72 -2.07 -6.85
C GLN A 421 -4.05 -1.99 -7.64
N LYS A 422 -4.69 -3.14 -7.87
CA LYS A 422 -6.04 -3.27 -8.46
C LYS A 422 -7.11 -2.47 -7.71
N ASP A 423 -7.17 -2.58 -6.39
CA ASP A 423 -8.19 -1.89 -5.59
C ASP A 423 -7.95 -0.39 -5.53
N LEU A 424 -6.69 0.07 -5.48
CA LEU A 424 -6.36 1.49 -5.56
C LEU A 424 -6.81 2.10 -6.91
N LEU A 425 -6.51 1.41 -8.02
CA LEU A 425 -6.94 1.84 -9.34
C LEU A 425 -8.47 1.86 -9.41
N LYS A 426 -9.13 0.77 -9.01
CA LYS A 426 -10.60 0.63 -9.04
C LYS A 426 -11.29 1.73 -8.22
N ASP A 427 -10.84 1.99 -7.01
CA ASP A 427 -11.37 3.06 -6.16
C ASP A 427 -11.24 4.43 -6.86
N THR A 428 -10.07 4.69 -7.47
CA THR A 428 -9.85 5.92 -8.24
C THR A 428 -10.80 6.03 -9.45
N LEU A 429 -10.97 4.95 -10.24
CA LEU A 429 -11.89 4.95 -11.38
C LEU A 429 -13.34 5.18 -10.93
N GLN A 430 -13.75 4.59 -9.80
CA GLN A 430 -15.07 4.79 -9.20
C GLN A 430 -15.29 6.19 -8.60
N ARG A 431 -14.24 6.94 -8.24
CA ARG A 431 -14.43 8.35 -7.83
C ARG A 431 -14.85 9.23 -9.00
N PHE A 432 -14.36 8.92 -10.19
CA PHE A 432 -14.52 9.75 -11.39
C PHE A 432 -15.52 9.18 -12.41
N GLY A 433 -16.24 8.10 -12.09
CA GLY A 433 -17.18 7.47 -13.05
C GLY A 433 -16.48 6.97 -14.32
N VAL A 434 -15.24 6.54 -14.19
CA VAL A 434 -14.37 6.14 -15.30
C VAL A 434 -14.43 4.64 -15.53
N ILE A 435 -14.44 4.27 -16.80
CA ILE A 435 -14.26 2.92 -17.33
C ILE A 435 -12.89 2.83 -18.02
N CYS A 436 -12.34 1.62 -18.05
CA CYS A 436 -11.04 1.34 -18.67
C CYS A 436 -11.19 0.44 -19.89
N GLN A 437 -10.45 0.75 -20.95
CA GLN A 437 -10.26 -0.11 -22.09
C GLN A 437 -8.77 -0.17 -22.43
N THR A 438 -8.21 -1.37 -22.41
CA THR A 438 -6.82 -1.62 -22.77
C THR A 438 -6.69 -1.80 -24.27
N ASP A 439 -5.68 -1.16 -24.85
CA ASP A 439 -5.17 -1.45 -26.19
C ASP A 439 -3.82 -2.16 -26.05
N ASN A 440 -3.83 -3.47 -26.30
CA ASN A 440 -2.65 -4.31 -26.20
C ASN A 440 -1.65 -4.09 -27.35
N ILE A 441 -2.05 -3.48 -28.48
CA ILE A 441 -1.16 -3.14 -29.59
C ILE A 441 -0.29 -1.94 -29.21
N THR A 442 -0.94 -0.86 -28.76
CA THR A 442 -0.22 0.37 -28.38
C THR A 442 0.31 0.34 -26.95
N ARG A 443 -0.02 -0.71 -26.17
CA ARG A 443 0.22 -0.81 -24.73
C ARG A 443 -0.30 0.42 -24.00
N THR A 444 -1.56 0.78 -24.27
CA THR A 444 -2.23 1.90 -23.61
C THR A 444 -3.46 1.46 -22.84
N ILE A 445 -3.80 2.17 -21.77
CA ILE A 445 -5.06 2.02 -21.04
C ILE A 445 -5.81 3.33 -21.15
N ASN A 446 -6.95 3.30 -21.84
CA ASN A 446 -7.81 4.45 -22.00
C ASN A 446 -8.78 4.55 -20.82
N PHE A 447 -8.68 5.65 -20.07
CA PHE A 447 -9.55 6.02 -18.97
C PHE A 447 -10.62 7.00 -19.48
N ALA A 448 -11.79 6.46 -19.84
CA ALA A 448 -12.90 7.21 -20.39
C ALA A 448 -14.12 7.17 -19.45
N SER A 449 -15.03 8.13 -19.57
CA SER A 449 -16.28 8.21 -18.82
C SER A 449 -17.47 7.94 -19.75
N PHE A 450 -18.66 7.73 -19.18
CA PHE A 450 -19.90 7.67 -20.00
C PHE A 450 -20.14 8.98 -20.78
N LYS A 451 -19.68 10.12 -20.24
CA LYS A 451 -19.74 11.40 -20.95
C LYS A 451 -18.92 11.39 -22.24
N ASP A 452 -17.78 10.68 -22.25
CA ASP A 452 -16.97 10.56 -23.46
C ASP A 452 -17.68 9.71 -24.52
N ILE A 453 -18.35 8.62 -24.12
CA ILE A 453 -19.17 7.79 -25.03
C ILE A 453 -20.30 8.63 -25.66
N VAL A 454 -21.04 9.40 -24.83
CA VAL A 454 -22.10 10.30 -25.32
C VAL A 454 -21.51 11.39 -26.22
N GLY A 455 -20.35 11.94 -25.87
CA GLY A 455 -19.62 12.92 -26.67
C GLY A 455 -19.15 12.38 -28.02
N ASN A 456 -19.01 11.06 -28.17
CA ASN A 456 -18.64 10.38 -29.41
C ASN A 456 -19.80 10.10 -30.36
N ILE A 457 -21.05 10.48 -30.04
CA ILE A 457 -22.20 10.33 -30.94
C ILE A 457 -21.95 10.92 -32.35
N PRO A 458 -21.31 12.10 -32.52
CA PRO A 458 -20.99 12.62 -33.86
C PRO A 458 -20.05 11.72 -34.68
N ASN A 459 -19.28 10.86 -34.02
CA ASN A 459 -18.37 9.89 -34.62
C ASN A 459 -18.99 8.48 -34.71
N ALA A 460 -20.29 8.34 -34.43
CA ALA A 460 -20.95 7.04 -34.34
C ALA A 460 -20.86 6.26 -35.66
N LYS A 461 -20.59 4.96 -35.56
CA LYS A 461 -20.53 4.07 -36.73
C LYS A 461 -21.93 3.65 -37.14
N ASN A 462 -22.29 3.83 -38.41
CA ASN A 462 -23.57 3.33 -38.93
C ASN A 462 -23.47 1.80 -39.11
N TRP A 463 -24.21 1.05 -38.29
CA TRP A 463 -24.27 -0.42 -38.33
C TRP A 463 -25.59 -0.94 -38.90
N THR A 464 -26.43 -0.06 -39.48
CA THR A 464 -27.75 -0.40 -40.04
C THR A 464 -27.66 -1.57 -41.01
N GLY A 465 -26.76 -1.50 -41.99
CA GLY A 465 -26.59 -2.56 -43.00
C GLY A 465 -26.04 -3.89 -42.47
N LYS A 466 -25.54 -3.91 -41.22
CA LYS A 466 -25.00 -5.10 -40.55
C LYS A 466 -26.01 -5.75 -39.62
N CYS A 467 -27.04 -5.01 -39.19
CA CYS A 467 -28.10 -5.54 -38.35
C CYS A 467 -29.01 -6.46 -39.18
N LEU A 468 -29.16 -7.69 -38.74
CA LEU A 468 -30.01 -8.69 -39.37
C LEU A 468 -31.47 -8.51 -38.92
N ASP A 469 -32.39 -8.85 -39.81
CA ASP A 469 -33.83 -8.88 -39.50
C ASP A 469 -34.21 -10.20 -38.82
N GLN A 470 -33.72 -10.40 -37.60
CA GLN A 470 -34.00 -11.59 -36.76
C GLN A 470 -34.79 -11.22 -35.50
N GLY A 471 -35.55 -10.12 -35.58
CA GLY A 471 -36.28 -9.55 -34.45
C GLY A 471 -35.41 -8.76 -33.47
N LYS A 472 -36.06 -8.20 -32.45
CA LYS A 472 -35.41 -7.44 -31.38
C LYS A 472 -35.98 -7.84 -30.03
N THR A 473 -35.11 -7.97 -29.03
CA THR A 473 -35.52 -8.09 -27.63
C THR A 473 -35.22 -6.78 -26.92
N VAL A 474 -36.20 -6.23 -26.21
CA VAL A 474 -36.02 -5.01 -25.43
C VAL A 474 -36.26 -5.34 -23.96
N SER A 475 -35.31 -5.01 -23.10
CA SER A 475 -35.45 -5.07 -21.65
C SER A 475 -35.28 -3.70 -21.03
N PHE A 476 -36.01 -3.47 -19.94
CA PHE A 476 -36.07 -2.18 -19.23
C PHE A 476 -35.18 -2.14 -17.98
N GLN A 477 -34.46 -3.23 -17.72
CA GLN A 477 -33.55 -3.36 -16.59
C GLN A 477 -32.12 -3.59 -17.09
N LEU A 478 -31.18 -2.88 -16.48
CA LEU A 478 -29.75 -3.19 -16.52
C LEU A 478 -29.46 -4.01 -15.25
N GLY A 479 -28.82 -5.16 -15.38
CA GLY A 479 -28.53 -6.05 -14.25
C GLY A 479 -27.75 -5.32 -13.13
N GLY A 480 -27.96 -5.74 -11.89
CA GLY A 480 -27.19 -5.25 -10.73
C GLY A 480 -27.64 -3.91 -10.11
N TYR A 481 -28.66 -3.26 -10.66
CA TYR A 481 -29.19 -1.99 -10.13
C TYR A 481 -30.48 -2.18 -9.30
N ALA A 482 -30.73 -1.22 -8.42
CA ALA A 482 -31.89 -1.13 -7.53
C ALA A 482 -32.63 0.21 -7.71
N GLN A 483 -33.76 0.37 -7.02
CA GLN A 483 -34.47 1.65 -6.89
C GLN A 483 -33.59 2.72 -6.23
N VAL A 484 -32.75 2.29 -5.26
CA VAL A 484 -31.75 3.12 -4.60
C VAL A 484 -30.40 2.44 -4.71
N ASN A 485 -29.45 3.09 -5.39
CA ASN A 485 -28.09 2.60 -5.57
C ASN A 485 -27.14 3.46 -4.74
N ASN A 486 -26.61 2.90 -3.65
CA ASN A 486 -25.78 3.64 -2.70
C ASN A 486 -24.33 3.74 -3.19
N MET A 487 -23.75 4.94 -3.04
CA MET A 487 -22.34 5.24 -3.25
C MET A 487 -21.74 5.55 -1.89
N LYS A 488 -20.99 4.61 -1.32
CA LYS A 488 -20.57 4.65 0.08
C LYS A 488 -19.08 4.88 0.23
N TYR A 489 -18.71 5.53 1.31
CA TYR A 489 -17.35 5.48 1.84
C TYR A 489 -17.21 4.37 2.89
N LYS A 490 -16.00 3.85 3.06
CA LYS A 490 -15.68 3.02 4.22
C LYS A 490 -15.94 3.83 5.50
N THR A 491 -16.42 3.17 6.54
CA THR A 491 -16.74 3.84 7.80
C THR A 491 -15.51 4.01 8.66
N ASP A 492 -15.50 5.05 9.49
CA ASP A 492 -14.50 5.29 10.53
C ASP A 492 -15.21 5.68 11.82
N ASP A 493 -14.77 5.13 12.96
CA ASP A 493 -15.41 5.35 14.27
C ASP A 493 -15.32 6.79 14.77
N ASN A 494 -14.34 7.54 14.29
CA ASN A 494 -14.14 8.93 14.66
C ASN A 494 -14.94 9.91 13.80
N ILE A 495 -15.72 9.44 12.82
CA ILE A 495 -16.46 10.29 11.88
C ILE A 495 -17.97 10.07 12.00
N LEU A 496 -18.69 11.14 12.34
CA LEU A 496 -20.15 11.15 12.45
C LEU A 496 -20.77 12.29 11.61
N PRO A 497 -21.96 12.09 11.02
CA PRO A 497 -22.67 10.80 10.93
C PRO A 497 -21.91 9.81 10.02
N LYS A 498 -22.13 8.51 10.20
CA LYS A 498 -21.45 7.46 9.42
C LYS A 498 -21.66 7.59 7.90
N SER A 499 -22.73 8.28 7.48
CA SER A 499 -23.07 8.56 6.08
C SER A 499 -22.64 9.95 5.60
N PHE A 500 -21.71 10.63 6.30
CA PHE A 500 -21.37 12.05 6.07
C PHE A 500 -21.08 12.41 4.61
N ALA A 501 -20.46 11.52 3.85
CA ALA A 501 -19.98 11.76 2.48
C ALA A 501 -20.71 10.93 1.41
N ASP A 502 -21.67 10.10 1.81
CA ASP A 502 -22.34 9.13 0.94
C ASP A 502 -23.35 9.80 0.02
N ALA A 503 -23.64 9.16 -1.12
CA ALA A 503 -24.72 9.56 -2.01
C ALA A 503 -25.52 8.37 -2.51
N GLN A 504 -26.56 8.68 -3.28
CA GLN A 504 -27.39 7.67 -3.93
C GLN A 504 -27.80 8.13 -5.33
N ILE A 505 -27.90 7.16 -6.24
CA ILE A 505 -28.58 7.29 -7.53
C ILE A 505 -29.95 6.61 -7.39
N LYS A 506 -31.02 7.38 -7.61
CA LYS A 506 -32.40 6.89 -7.52
C LYS A 506 -32.93 6.55 -8.91
N VAL A 507 -33.52 5.38 -9.04
CA VAL A 507 -34.14 4.90 -10.28
C VAL A 507 -35.63 4.75 -10.02
N ALA A 508 -36.45 5.45 -10.82
CA ALA A 508 -37.90 5.44 -10.70
C ALA A 508 -38.53 4.17 -11.33
N ASP A 509 -37.99 3.00 -11.02
CA ASP A 509 -38.49 1.70 -11.50
C ASP A 509 -38.87 0.80 -10.32
N LYS A 510 -40.18 0.68 -10.07
CA LYS A 510 -40.74 -0.12 -8.97
C LYS A 510 -40.51 -1.62 -9.12
N THR A 511 -40.02 -2.09 -10.27
CA THR A 511 -39.75 -3.51 -10.55
C THR A 511 -38.34 -3.93 -10.13
N LEU A 512 -37.45 -2.98 -9.82
CA LEU A 512 -36.11 -3.25 -9.30
C LEU A 512 -36.13 -3.58 -7.79
N PRO A 513 -35.12 -4.29 -7.28
CA PRO A 513 -34.88 -4.42 -5.83
C PRO A 513 -34.87 -3.05 -5.15
N ALA A 514 -35.26 -3.00 -3.87
CA ALA A 514 -35.41 -1.73 -3.15
C ALA A 514 -34.08 -0.96 -3.00
N ASN A 515 -33.01 -1.65 -2.60
CA ASN A 515 -31.70 -1.05 -2.37
C ASN A 515 -30.59 -1.97 -2.85
N ALA A 516 -29.52 -1.38 -3.37
CA ALA A 516 -28.26 -2.05 -3.66
C ALA A 516 -27.10 -1.09 -3.42
N ASP A 517 -25.92 -1.64 -3.14
CA ASP A 517 -24.69 -0.84 -3.08
C ASP A 517 -24.01 -0.87 -4.44
N LEU A 518 -23.93 0.31 -5.06
CA LEU A 518 -23.25 0.50 -6.34
C LEU A 518 -21.76 0.19 -6.16
N PHE A 519 -21.15 0.80 -5.15
CA PHE A 519 -19.83 0.47 -4.65
C PHE A 519 -19.60 1.09 -3.25
N GLU A 520 -18.54 0.61 -2.59
CA GLU A 520 -17.99 1.18 -1.37
C GLU A 520 -16.51 1.49 -1.60
N SER A 521 -16.10 2.72 -1.31
CA SER A 521 -14.70 3.18 -1.41
C SER A 521 -13.82 2.47 -0.39
N GLN A 522 -12.56 2.21 -0.74
CA GLN A 522 -11.56 1.62 0.17
C GLN A 522 -11.11 2.58 1.27
N PHE A 523 -11.40 3.87 1.09
CA PHE A 523 -11.03 4.96 1.98
C PHE A 523 -12.26 5.52 2.69
N ALA A 524 -12.05 6.16 3.83
CA ALA A 524 -13.05 6.88 4.62
C ALA A 524 -12.97 8.40 4.37
N PRO A 525 -14.03 9.17 4.70
CA PRO A 525 -13.98 10.62 4.71
C PRO A 525 -13.23 11.14 5.96
N THR A 526 -12.87 12.42 5.95
CA THR A 526 -12.36 13.12 7.14
C THR A 526 -13.07 14.47 7.32
N LEU A 527 -13.12 14.92 8.57
CA LEU A 527 -13.56 16.25 8.95
C LEU A 527 -12.36 17.21 8.94
N ASN A 528 -12.65 18.51 8.97
CA ASN A 528 -11.62 19.53 9.09
C ASN A 528 -11.76 20.31 10.38
N ARG A 529 -10.66 20.96 10.75
CA ARG A 529 -10.62 21.97 11.82
C ARG A 529 -10.05 23.30 11.31
N PRO A 530 -10.27 24.41 12.02
CA PRO A 530 -9.68 25.71 11.65
C PRO A 530 -8.16 25.66 11.57
N TYR A 531 -7.61 26.27 10.51
CA TYR A 531 -6.17 26.42 10.29
C TYR A 531 -5.87 27.68 9.46
N ILE A 532 -4.58 27.94 9.18
CA ILE A 532 -4.14 29.06 8.37
C ILE A 532 -4.85 29.04 7.01
N GLY A 533 -5.47 30.16 6.63
CA GLY A 533 -6.15 30.30 5.35
C GLY A 533 -7.45 29.50 5.21
N GLY A 534 -8.00 28.96 6.30
CA GLY A 534 -9.30 28.28 6.29
C GLY A 534 -9.36 27.10 7.25
N THR A 535 -9.35 25.89 6.71
CA THR A 535 -9.40 24.64 7.48
C THR A 535 -8.42 23.62 6.93
N VAL A 536 -8.07 22.63 7.75
CA VAL A 536 -7.18 21.52 7.41
C VAL A 536 -7.82 20.19 7.81
N ALA A 537 -7.53 19.11 7.06
CA ALA A 537 -7.96 17.77 7.40
C ALA A 537 -7.49 17.33 8.80
N GLN A 538 -8.34 16.58 9.51
CA GLN A 538 -8.02 15.99 10.80
C GLN A 538 -8.12 14.45 10.74
N ILE A 539 -7.00 13.77 10.96
CA ILE A 539 -6.92 12.31 11.02
C ILE A 539 -6.37 11.97 12.41
N LYS A 540 -7.23 11.96 13.43
CA LYS A 540 -6.82 11.87 14.84
C LYS A 540 -6.21 10.49 15.16
N MET A 541 -4.90 10.38 14.96
CA MET A 541 -4.08 9.19 15.26
C MET A 541 -3.31 9.33 16.58
N ILE A 542 -3.16 10.55 17.08
CA ILE A 542 -2.53 10.87 18.35
C ILE A 542 -3.61 11.08 19.40
N ASP A 543 -3.46 10.41 20.53
CA ASP A 543 -4.25 10.67 21.72
C ASP A 543 -3.73 11.94 22.41
N ASP A 544 -4.55 13.00 22.36
CA ASP A 544 -4.25 14.29 22.98
C ASP A 544 -4.37 14.27 24.52
N THR A 545 -4.76 13.13 25.09
CA THR A 545 -4.77 12.89 26.54
C THR A 545 -3.54 12.12 27.03
N ALA A 546 -2.71 11.60 26.12
CA ALA A 546 -1.46 10.91 26.44
C ALA A 546 -0.25 11.86 26.39
N ASP A 547 0.70 11.68 27.31
CA ASP A 547 1.88 12.56 27.44
C ASP A 547 2.99 12.30 26.38
N ASP A 548 2.83 11.28 25.51
CA ASP A 548 3.90 10.80 24.63
C ASP A 548 3.76 11.19 23.14
N ASN A 549 2.66 11.88 22.75
CA ASN A 549 2.32 12.20 21.35
C ASN A 549 2.44 11.00 20.38
N SER A 550 2.26 9.78 20.89
CA SER A 550 2.36 8.55 20.09
C SER A 550 1.19 8.42 19.13
N PHE A 551 1.45 7.86 17.94
CA PHE A 551 0.42 7.55 16.95
C PHE A 551 -0.25 6.21 17.32
N SER A 552 -1.11 6.24 18.34
CA SER A 552 -1.70 5.07 18.98
C SER A 552 -3.15 4.80 18.60
N ILE A 553 -3.83 5.75 17.93
CA ILE A 553 -5.22 5.60 17.50
C ILE A 553 -5.27 5.10 16.06
N GLY A 554 -5.82 3.90 15.88
CA GLY A 554 -6.10 3.32 14.57
C GLY A 554 -7.20 4.10 13.84
N VAL A 555 -7.00 4.31 12.53
CA VAL A 555 -7.94 5.04 11.66
C VAL A 555 -8.13 4.28 10.35
N THR A 556 -9.23 4.54 9.66
CA THR A 556 -9.43 4.00 8.31
C THR A 556 -8.58 4.78 7.28
N PRO A 557 -8.16 4.22 6.14
CA PRO A 557 -7.35 4.96 5.17
C PRO A 557 -8.03 6.20 4.58
N ARG A 558 -7.26 7.24 4.21
CA ARG A 558 -7.76 8.50 3.62
C ARG A 558 -7.14 8.85 2.26
N ILE A 559 -7.97 9.36 1.35
CA ILE A 559 -7.54 10.13 0.18
C ILE A 559 -8.00 11.58 0.37
N LEU A 560 -7.12 12.53 0.12
CA LEU A 560 -7.39 13.97 0.25
C LEU A 560 -7.08 14.71 -1.04
N VAL A 561 -7.61 15.92 -1.18
CA VAL A 561 -7.20 16.89 -2.18
C VAL A 561 -6.07 17.74 -1.59
N ASP A 562 -4.88 17.67 -2.17
CA ASP A 562 -3.80 18.60 -1.87
C ASP A 562 -4.21 20.03 -2.23
N SER A 563 -4.03 20.95 -1.29
CA SER A 563 -4.36 22.36 -1.46
C SER A 563 -3.21 23.22 -0.99
N LYS A 564 -2.68 24.05 -1.90
CA LYS A 564 -1.60 24.99 -1.60
C LYS A 564 -2.20 26.28 -1.07
N VAL A 565 -2.12 26.46 0.25
CA VAL A 565 -2.61 27.65 0.94
C VAL A 565 -1.52 28.70 0.96
N ARG A 566 -1.80 29.88 0.39
CA ARG A 566 -0.89 31.04 0.46
C ARG A 566 -0.86 31.61 1.87
N LEU A 567 0.33 31.84 2.42
CA LEU A 567 0.51 32.29 3.81
C LEU A 567 0.30 33.80 4.01
N ALA A 568 0.23 34.59 2.94
CA ALA A 568 -0.18 36.00 2.95
C ALA A 568 0.50 36.85 4.04
N GLY A 569 1.83 36.72 4.19
CA GLY A 569 2.63 37.45 5.17
C GLY A 569 2.82 36.73 6.51
N LYS A 570 2.23 35.55 6.70
CA LYS A 570 2.54 34.65 7.82
C LYS A 570 3.77 33.80 7.50
N THR A 571 4.51 33.44 8.54
CA THR A 571 5.61 32.46 8.45
C THR A 571 5.27 31.24 9.30
N ILE A 572 5.53 30.06 8.75
CA ILE A 572 5.43 28.79 9.48
C ILE A 572 6.84 28.24 9.68
N LYS A 573 7.17 27.93 10.94
CA LYS A 573 8.42 27.27 11.32
C LYS A 573 8.23 25.75 11.32
N PHE A 574 8.93 25.03 10.46
CA PHE A 574 9.07 23.59 10.55
C PHE A 574 10.27 23.27 11.44
N THR A 575 10.10 22.38 12.41
CA THR A 575 11.10 22.06 13.44
C THR A 575 11.06 20.58 13.79
N ASP A 576 12.15 20.04 14.32
CA ASP A 576 12.22 18.72 14.97
C ASP A 576 12.47 18.83 16.49
N GLY A 577 12.48 20.06 17.02
CA GLY A 577 12.85 20.39 18.40
C GLY A 577 14.25 20.99 18.53
N ASP A 578 15.11 20.86 17.52
CA ASP A 578 16.43 21.48 17.47
C ASP A 578 16.41 22.73 16.58
N ALA A 579 16.67 23.88 17.20
CA ALA A 579 16.69 25.18 16.52
C ALA A 579 17.73 25.26 15.39
N ALA A 580 18.77 24.40 15.40
CA ALA A 580 19.76 24.34 14.33
C ALA A 580 19.18 23.79 13.01
N ASN A 581 18.10 23.02 13.06
CA ASN A 581 17.47 22.37 11.91
C ASN A 581 16.23 23.13 11.40
N ASP A 582 15.80 24.18 12.10
CA ASP A 582 14.57 24.91 11.80
C ASP A 582 14.54 25.47 10.37
N MET A 583 13.41 25.29 9.70
CA MET A 583 13.14 25.88 8.38
C MET A 583 11.87 26.72 8.40
N PHE A 584 11.91 27.84 7.68
CA PHE A 584 10.80 28.80 7.62
C PHE A 584 10.16 28.78 6.24
N VAL A 585 8.85 28.58 6.21
CA VAL A 585 8.02 28.62 5.00
C VAL A 585 7.11 29.84 5.07
N ASN A 586 7.16 30.71 4.06
CA ASN A 586 6.50 32.02 4.03
C ASN A 586 5.60 32.24 2.80
N ASP A 587 5.67 31.37 1.79
CA ASP A 587 4.88 31.51 0.56
C ASP A 587 3.62 30.64 0.58
N TYR A 588 3.79 29.33 0.51
CA TYR A 588 2.70 28.35 0.42
C TYR A 588 2.94 27.17 1.37
N VAL A 589 1.85 26.68 1.96
CA VAL A 589 1.83 25.43 2.72
C VAL A 589 0.83 24.46 2.09
N SER A 590 1.13 23.17 2.08
CA SER A 590 0.16 22.14 1.71
C SER A 590 -0.74 21.86 2.91
N ALA A 591 -2.02 22.18 2.78
CA ALA A 591 -3.05 21.91 3.79
C ALA A 591 -4.22 21.16 3.11
N PRO A 592 -4.08 19.84 2.91
CA PRO A 592 -5.07 19.05 2.20
C PRO A 592 -6.39 18.97 2.97
N TYR A 593 -7.45 18.67 2.23
CA TYR A 593 -8.79 18.51 2.77
C TYR A 593 -9.56 17.43 2.01
N PHE A 594 -10.58 16.86 2.65
CA PHE A 594 -11.52 15.96 1.99
C PHE A 594 -12.70 16.73 1.37
N TYR A 595 -13.30 17.61 2.17
CA TYR A 595 -14.28 18.59 1.75
C TYR A 595 -14.20 19.81 2.65
N LYS A 596 -14.30 21.02 2.09
CA LYS A 596 -14.51 22.26 2.86
C LYS A 596 -15.42 23.21 2.07
N PRO A 597 -16.27 24.04 2.71
CA PRO A 597 -17.21 24.91 2.01
C PRO A 597 -16.55 25.94 1.06
N ASP A 598 -15.35 26.41 1.42
CA ASP A 598 -14.51 27.35 0.67
C ASP A 598 -13.56 26.67 -0.32
N GLY A 599 -13.63 25.35 -0.46
CA GLY A 599 -12.78 24.55 -1.33
C GLY A 599 -13.24 24.61 -2.78
N GLU A 600 -12.29 24.45 -3.70
CA GLU A 600 -12.59 24.35 -5.14
C GLU A 600 -13.19 22.99 -5.51
N HIS A 601 -12.94 21.98 -4.67
CA HIS A 601 -13.25 20.58 -4.92
C HIS A 601 -13.94 19.94 -3.72
N ASN A 602 -14.75 18.91 -3.98
CA ASN A 602 -15.49 18.16 -2.96
C ASN A 602 -15.34 16.67 -3.25
N LEU A 603 -14.67 15.94 -2.36
CA LEU A 603 -14.56 14.49 -2.49
C LEU A 603 -15.79 13.74 -1.98
N CYS A 604 -16.74 14.36 -1.29
CA CYS A 604 -17.99 13.69 -0.98
C CYS A 604 -18.69 13.24 -2.27
N PHE A 605 -19.34 12.08 -2.24
CA PHE A 605 -20.20 11.67 -3.36
C PHE A 605 -21.40 12.61 -3.46
N ALA A 606 -21.91 13.08 -2.32
CA ALA A 606 -23.00 14.04 -2.25
C ALA A 606 -22.53 15.49 -2.45
N ASP A 607 -23.45 16.31 -2.95
CA ASP A 607 -23.31 17.76 -2.91
C ASP A 607 -23.31 18.23 -1.45
N MET A 608 -22.41 19.13 -1.14
CA MET A 608 -22.20 19.64 0.21
C MET A 608 -22.39 21.15 0.26
N PRO A 609 -22.63 21.76 1.43
CA PRO A 609 -22.72 23.22 1.56
C PRO A 609 -21.47 23.95 0.99
N GLY A 610 -21.68 24.96 0.17
CA GLY A 610 -20.61 25.79 -0.38
C GLY A 610 -20.42 27.10 0.41
N ASN A 611 -19.40 27.87 0.04
CA ASN A 611 -19.15 29.18 0.64
C ASN A 611 -20.24 30.20 0.25
N GLY A 612 -21.06 30.58 1.23
CA GLY A 612 -22.17 31.52 1.09
C GLY A 612 -23.52 30.87 1.34
N GLN A 613 -24.48 31.66 1.83
CA GLN A 613 -25.79 31.16 2.25
C GLN A 613 -26.54 30.49 1.08
N GLY A 614 -26.93 29.22 1.26
CA GLY A 614 -27.70 28.45 0.29
C GLY A 614 -26.92 27.96 -0.94
N LYS A 615 -25.61 28.20 -1.03
CA LYS A 615 -24.78 27.63 -2.11
C LYS A 615 -24.46 26.17 -1.82
N MET A 616 -24.42 25.36 -2.87
CA MET A 616 -23.97 23.97 -2.82
C MET A 616 -22.70 23.83 -3.65
N LEU A 617 -21.73 23.09 -3.12
CA LEU A 617 -20.53 22.64 -3.80
C LEU A 617 -20.79 21.23 -4.37
N PRO A 618 -20.78 21.05 -5.71
CA PRO A 618 -21.07 19.77 -6.33
C PRO A 618 -20.14 18.66 -5.86
N GLY A 619 -20.71 17.52 -5.47
CA GLY A 619 -19.97 16.31 -5.13
C GLY A 619 -19.62 15.48 -6.37
N LEU A 620 -18.90 14.39 -6.13
CA LEU A 620 -18.42 13.50 -7.20
C LEU A 620 -19.58 12.91 -8.04
N LYS A 621 -20.73 12.59 -7.42
CA LYS A 621 -21.90 12.08 -8.15
C LYS A 621 -22.38 13.10 -9.19
N THR A 622 -22.59 14.35 -8.78
CA THR A 622 -23.10 15.42 -9.64
C THR A 622 -22.12 15.75 -10.77
N LEU A 623 -20.82 15.66 -10.51
CA LEU A 623 -19.79 15.96 -11.50
C LEU A 623 -19.57 14.83 -12.51
N TYR A 624 -19.63 13.56 -12.08
CA TYR A 624 -19.12 12.44 -12.88
C TYR A 624 -20.15 11.35 -13.22
N TYR A 625 -21.31 11.34 -12.56
CA TYR A 625 -22.37 10.34 -12.78
C TYR A 625 -23.65 10.80 -13.50
N PRO A 626 -23.80 12.03 -14.05
CA PRO A 626 -25.10 12.46 -14.60
C PRO A 626 -25.54 11.63 -15.81
N GLU A 627 -24.62 11.19 -16.66
CA GLU A 627 -24.95 10.36 -17.82
C GLU A 627 -25.38 8.95 -17.41
N LEU A 628 -24.76 8.37 -16.38
CA LEU A 628 -25.20 7.08 -15.85
C LEU A 628 -26.61 7.20 -15.25
N GLU A 629 -26.85 8.24 -14.45
CA GLU A 629 -28.18 8.49 -13.86
C GLU A 629 -29.26 8.64 -14.94
N LYS A 630 -28.96 9.36 -16.03
CA LYS A 630 -29.85 9.48 -17.19
C LYS A 630 -30.11 8.14 -17.88
N ILE A 631 -29.07 7.34 -18.13
CA ILE A 631 -29.19 6.01 -18.73
C ILE A 631 -30.09 5.12 -17.88
N LEU A 632 -29.89 5.11 -16.56
CA LEU A 632 -30.68 4.27 -15.65
C LEU A 632 -32.16 4.67 -15.61
N GLN A 633 -32.46 5.97 -15.65
CA GLN A 633 -33.84 6.47 -15.67
C GLN A 633 -34.60 6.17 -16.96
N GLN A 634 -33.89 5.97 -18.08
CA GLN A 634 -34.48 5.76 -19.41
C GLN A 634 -34.04 4.42 -20.02
N THR A 635 -33.74 3.45 -19.15
CA THR A 635 -33.12 2.18 -19.53
C THR A 635 -33.86 1.49 -20.66
N LYS A 636 -33.17 1.29 -21.77
CA LYS A 636 -33.57 0.41 -22.88
C LYS A 636 -32.35 -0.37 -23.33
N LYS A 637 -32.23 -1.60 -22.82
CA LYS A 637 -31.30 -2.58 -23.33
C LYS A 637 -31.95 -3.29 -24.53
N VAL A 638 -31.30 -3.22 -25.67
CA VAL A 638 -31.77 -3.79 -26.93
C VAL A 638 -30.81 -4.89 -27.36
N VAL A 639 -31.33 -6.09 -27.55
CA VAL A 639 -30.57 -7.22 -28.10
C VAL A 639 -31.00 -7.41 -29.55
N ARG A 640 -30.00 -7.39 -30.45
CA ARG A 640 -30.15 -7.60 -31.89
C ARG A 640 -29.02 -8.50 -32.40
N TYR A 641 -29.20 -9.06 -33.60
CA TYR A 641 -28.19 -9.90 -34.24
C TYR A 641 -27.52 -9.15 -35.39
N PHE A 642 -26.20 -9.26 -35.46
CA PHE A 642 -25.37 -8.55 -36.45
C PHE A 642 -24.48 -9.53 -37.21
N LEU A 643 -24.24 -9.25 -38.49
CA LEU A 643 -23.23 -9.93 -39.28
C LEU A 643 -21.96 -9.07 -39.31
N LEU A 644 -21.04 -9.32 -38.38
CA LEU A 644 -19.81 -8.54 -38.21
C LEU A 644 -18.63 -9.20 -38.94
N THR A 645 -17.84 -8.41 -39.64
CA THR A 645 -16.62 -8.85 -40.35
C THR A 645 -15.41 -8.86 -39.42
N PRO A 646 -14.32 -9.58 -39.78
CA PRO A 646 -13.06 -9.49 -39.03
C PRO A 646 -12.52 -8.06 -38.91
N ARG A 647 -12.71 -7.23 -39.94
CA ARG A 647 -12.33 -5.81 -39.91
C ARG A 647 -13.14 -5.01 -38.89
N ASP A 648 -14.43 -5.31 -38.74
CA ASP A 648 -15.29 -4.64 -37.75
C ASP A 648 -14.84 -4.90 -36.32
N ILE A 649 -14.36 -6.12 -36.06
CA ILE A 649 -13.82 -6.51 -34.76
C ILE A 649 -12.43 -5.90 -34.54
N LEU A 650 -11.58 -5.89 -35.57
CA LEU A 650 -10.26 -5.28 -35.48
C LEU A 650 -10.34 -3.77 -35.18
N ASP A 651 -11.27 -3.06 -35.83
CA ASP A 651 -11.51 -1.63 -35.62
C ASP A 651 -12.50 -1.35 -34.46
N LEU A 652 -12.81 -2.35 -33.63
CA LEU A 652 -13.81 -2.20 -32.58
C LEU A 652 -13.29 -1.30 -31.46
N ASP A 653 -13.99 -0.19 -31.25
CA ASP A 653 -13.82 0.68 -30.09
C ASP A 653 -15.17 0.77 -29.39
N LEU A 654 -15.26 0.18 -28.19
CA LEU A 654 -16.50 0.12 -27.41
C LEU A 654 -16.90 1.50 -26.85
N LEU A 655 -16.01 2.50 -26.92
CA LEU A 655 -16.30 3.89 -26.56
C LEU A 655 -16.91 4.70 -27.71
N ILE A 656 -16.97 4.13 -28.92
CA ILE A 656 -17.62 4.75 -30.09
C ILE A 656 -19.03 4.17 -30.25
N PRO A 657 -20.09 5.00 -30.17
CA PRO A 657 -21.46 4.54 -30.36
C PRO A 657 -21.73 3.98 -31.77
N VAL A 658 -22.83 3.23 -31.87
CA VAL A 658 -23.39 2.77 -33.15
C VAL A 658 -24.75 3.39 -33.40
N TYR A 659 -25.01 3.68 -34.67
CA TYR A 659 -26.31 4.18 -35.14
C TYR A 659 -27.05 3.11 -35.93
N LEU A 660 -28.35 2.96 -35.64
CA LEU A 660 -29.27 2.07 -36.37
C LEU A 660 -30.46 2.88 -36.90
N GLU A 661 -30.57 3.00 -38.23
CA GLU A 661 -31.66 3.74 -38.90
C GLU A 661 -33.03 3.10 -38.63
N GLN A 662 -33.07 1.76 -38.56
CA GLN A 662 -34.29 0.98 -38.30
C GLN A 662 -34.96 1.34 -36.96
N ASP A 663 -34.16 1.79 -35.99
CA ASP A 663 -34.62 2.26 -34.69
C ASP A 663 -34.57 3.79 -34.57
N SER A 664 -33.92 4.48 -35.52
CA SER A 664 -33.61 5.92 -35.47
C SER A 664 -32.95 6.32 -34.14
N CYS A 665 -32.03 5.49 -33.64
CA CYS A 665 -31.42 5.63 -32.32
C CYS A 665 -29.91 5.38 -32.35
N TYR A 666 -29.21 5.99 -31.39
CA TYR A 666 -27.81 5.72 -31.08
C TYR A 666 -27.72 4.77 -29.88
N TYR A 667 -26.71 3.91 -29.89
CA TYR A 667 -26.47 2.93 -28.84
C TYR A 667 -24.98 2.88 -28.51
N TYR A 668 -24.64 2.66 -27.25
CA TYR A 668 -23.33 2.10 -26.94
C TYR A 668 -23.41 0.58 -26.93
N ILE A 669 -22.30 -0.07 -27.26
CA ILE A 669 -22.19 -1.53 -27.27
C ILE A 669 -21.85 -1.97 -25.85
N ASN A 670 -22.79 -2.65 -25.19
CA ASN A 670 -22.53 -3.24 -23.88
C ASN A 670 -21.73 -4.54 -24.02
N LYS A 671 -22.14 -5.39 -24.96
CA LYS A 671 -21.55 -6.71 -25.19
C LYS A 671 -21.75 -7.17 -26.63
N ILE A 672 -20.72 -7.73 -27.24
CA ILE A 672 -20.78 -8.58 -28.42
C ILE A 672 -20.54 -10.00 -27.94
N ASP A 673 -21.54 -10.86 -28.07
CA ASP A 673 -21.56 -12.19 -27.47
C ASP A 673 -21.19 -13.26 -28.50
N SER A 674 -20.11 -13.98 -28.22
CA SER A 674 -19.70 -15.17 -28.98
C SER A 674 -19.57 -14.93 -30.50
N TRP A 675 -18.92 -13.83 -30.90
CA TRP A 675 -18.69 -13.49 -32.30
C TRP A 675 -17.91 -14.58 -33.04
N ARG A 676 -18.40 -14.90 -34.24
CA ARG A 676 -17.74 -15.76 -35.21
C ARG A 676 -17.93 -15.19 -36.61
N LYS A 677 -16.87 -15.22 -37.42
CA LYS A 677 -16.95 -14.78 -38.81
C LYS A 677 -18.04 -15.54 -39.57
N GLY A 678 -18.89 -14.78 -40.26
CA GLY A 678 -19.95 -15.31 -41.14
C GLY A 678 -21.19 -15.82 -40.40
N GLN A 679 -21.26 -15.67 -39.08
CA GLN A 679 -22.41 -16.09 -38.27
C GLN A 679 -23.13 -14.86 -37.68
N PRO A 680 -24.47 -14.91 -37.58
CA PRO A 680 -25.23 -13.95 -36.78
C PRO A 680 -24.70 -13.90 -35.35
N THR A 681 -24.25 -12.73 -34.92
CA THR A 681 -23.68 -12.49 -33.60
C THR A 681 -24.64 -11.67 -32.77
N LYS A 682 -24.93 -12.12 -31.56
CA LYS A 682 -25.81 -11.40 -30.63
C LYS A 682 -25.05 -10.19 -30.06
N VAL A 683 -25.64 -9.01 -30.17
CA VAL A 683 -25.09 -7.77 -29.63
C VAL A 683 -26.08 -7.15 -28.65
N GLU A 684 -25.60 -6.87 -27.45
CA GLU A 684 -26.32 -6.15 -26.41
C GLU A 684 -25.99 -4.66 -26.52
N LEU A 685 -27.01 -3.88 -26.82
CA LEU A 685 -26.95 -2.45 -27.02
C LEU A 685 -27.69 -1.74 -25.89
N VAL A 686 -27.22 -0.58 -25.49
CA VAL A 686 -27.94 0.28 -24.54
C VAL A 686 -28.13 1.64 -25.18
N LYS A 687 -29.39 2.09 -25.21
CA LYS A 687 -29.78 3.32 -25.90
C LYS A 687 -29.09 4.52 -25.26
N LEU A 688 -28.51 5.37 -26.10
CA LEU A 688 -27.99 6.68 -25.73
C LEU A 688 -29.01 7.75 -26.11
N GLY A 689 -29.48 8.53 -25.12
CA GLY A 689 -30.40 9.64 -25.34
C GLY A 689 -31.85 9.21 -25.48
#